data_AF-A9F2P7-F1
#
_entry.id   AF-A9F2P7-F1
#
_cell.length_a   1.000
_cell.length_b   1.000
_cell.length_c   1.000
_cell.angle_alpha   90.00
_cell.angle_beta   90.00
_cell.angle_gamma   90.00
#
_symmetry.space_group_name_H-M   'P 1'
#
loop_
_entity.id
_entity.type
_entity.pdbx_description
1 polymer ?
#
loop_
_entity_poly.entity_id
_entity_poly.type
_entity_poly.pdbx_seq_one_letter_code
_entity_poly.pdbx_strand_id
1 'polypeptide(L)'
;MRGRAARRAEATSDVTRFRGVLPATLAGAVATGAAALLFPPPGGHAAPGPLSLPHARAQLACASCHAEQAPAAPREAAAAREAAPSRGAAAGARIDQACVGCHGAHGSTRRSHGQLLASGALSCATCHPIHRGDQGVVFDPARPPVRFAPGAEVELPRSAFRPGQPATVAIVTAGSCVPCHDLAAPRDPIARCLVAAQAPLGDARPITCFDEHRPALPEDAAAGRAGGDPRPAGRDARRAGSGTSPAGVCSGQHTEDRALAWDAARDAAAALPVVKAGATPGAPALLWMGAGLAAAALAFAGARGGQALRARRARRAARDAGGEDAMLRPAARVRLPRIDTTTCLGCYACVDACPYDVLAIEKYVAVVARPEACCGLTLCEQRCPNGSLTIEGGAPIADRPRLGDDLGSLDVPGLHLAGDVTGLPLIKNAIHQGAHAATRIAEDLRQAGPRGANGQELDLIIVGAGPAGISAALRAKELGLSFEVIEQGSVAQSIQSFPRGKLVFDQPLDLPMTGKLWLKESTKEELLSHWLRIVRKERLPILQDTRMVSVARAASAGAPAVGATAGKGAPAEAHATAGFVVVTEPREGGPRTERKARRVLLAIGQRGSPRRLPFELPAEVEGRVYYHLADARSLAGSRVLIVGLGDVAMEAAIALSRQPATDVTVVYRGAGFRRGKTRNIEELRRLAAASRLSLLFETDVSALAADPGGALVATLASPSGARAHPCDAVLVLIGSIPPWSALRAAGVRPTAEPSDRSELGDVQGTTPAVPAP
;
A
#
# COMPACT_ATOMS: atom_id res chain seq x y z
N MET A 1 9.89 39.64 -1.58
CA MET A 1 9.52 38.47 -0.75
C MET A 1 10.41 37.29 -1.15
N ARG A 2 11.07 36.63 -0.19
CA ARG A 2 12.01 35.50 -0.44
C ARG A 2 11.24 34.28 -0.95
N GLY A 3 11.33 34.00 -2.25
CA GLY A 3 10.67 32.86 -2.90
C GLY A 3 11.33 31.53 -2.53
N ARG A 4 10.53 30.60 -2.00
CA ARG A 4 10.94 29.19 -1.89
C ARG A 4 10.76 28.52 -3.26
N ALA A 5 11.85 28.08 -3.86
CA ALA A 5 11.82 27.23 -5.04
C ALA A 5 11.08 25.90 -4.73
N ALA A 6 10.10 25.53 -5.55
CA ALA A 6 9.54 24.18 -5.52
C ALA A 6 10.60 23.17 -6.01
N ARG A 7 10.52 21.92 -5.53
CA ARG A 7 11.48 20.85 -5.88
C ARG A 7 11.04 20.14 -7.17
N ARG A 8 12.01 19.84 -8.06
CA ARG A 8 11.79 19.04 -9.29
C ARG A 8 11.31 17.64 -8.95
N ALA A 9 10.34 17.14 -9.71
CA ALA A 9 9.92 15.74 -9.67
C ALA A 9 10.92 14.86 -10.42
N GLU A 10 11.36 13.78 -9.79
CA GLU A 10 12.15 12.70 -10.38
C GLU A 10 11.35 11.39 -10.27
N ALA A 11 11.51 10.49 -11.24
CA ALA A 11 10.87 9.19 -11.23
C ALA A 11 11.36 8.35 -10.03
N THR A 12 10.52 8.17 -9.02
CA THR A 12 10.82 7.32 -7.88
C THR A 12 10.03 6.03 -7.97
N SER A 13 10.73 4.90 -8.15
CA SER A 13 10.23 3.59 -7.71
C SER A 13 10.61 3.45 -6.24
N ASP A 14 9.82 2.73 -5.44
CA ASP A 14 10.16 2.47 -4.04
C ASP A 14 11.56 1.84 -3.92
N VAL A 15 11.98 1.03 -4.91
CA VAL A 15 13.33 0.45 -4.98
C VAL A 15 14.42 1.50 -5.22
N THR A 16 14.16 2.58 -5.96
CA THR A 16 15.14 3.67 -6.19
C THR A 16 15.14 4.70 -5.07
N ARG A 17 14.02 4.89 -4.36
CA ARG A 17 13.92 5.75 -3.17
C ARG A 17 14.79 5.28 -2.02
N PHE A 18 14.91 3.96 -1.84
CA PHE A 18 15.69 3.35 -0.77
C PHE A 18 17.14 2.97 -1.18
N ARG A 19 17.51 3.13 -2.46
CA ARG A 19 18.90 2.94 -2.93
C ARG A 19 19.79 4.07 -2.39
N GLY A 20 20.51 3.77 -1.31
CA GLY A 20 21.32 4.72 -0.56
C GLY A 20 20.99 4.73 0.94
N VAL A 21 19.76 4.33 1.29
CA VAL A 21 19.33 4.18 2.69
C VAL A 21 20.07 3.01 3.32
N LEU A 22 20.07 1.83 2.69
CA LEU A 22 20.79 0.67 3.23
C LEU A 22 22.29 0.93 3.49
N PRO A 23 23.10 1.47 2.54
CA PRO A 23 24.51 1.78 2.84
C PRO A 23 24.68 2.94 3.83
N ALA A 24 23.77 3.92 3.86
CA ALA A 24 23.81 4.98 4.87
C ALA A 24 23.50 4.46 6.28
N THR A 25 22.53 3.55 6.41
CA THR A 25 22.19 2.88 7.66
C THR A 25 23.36 2.03 8.15
N LEU A 26 24.02 1.28 7.26
CA LEU A 26 25.22 0.51 7.58
C LEU A 26 26.38 1.42 8.03
N ALA A 27 26.66 2.50 7.31
CA ALA A 27 27.71 3.45 7.67
C ALA A 27 27.43 4.14 9.02
N GLY A 28 26.18 4.52 9.26
CA GLY A 28 25.76 5.09 10.54
C GLY A 28 25.89 4.10 11.69
N ALA A 29 25.45 2.85 11.50
CA ALA A 29 25.56 1.80 12.51
C ALA A 29 27.03 1.49 12.88
N VAL A 30 27.91 1.39 11.88
CA VAL A 30 29.35 1.17 12.11
C VAL A 30 29.98 2.35 12.84
N ALA A 31 29.66 3.59 12.44
CA ALA A 31 30.21 4.79 13.08
C ALA A 31 29.70 4.98 14.52
N THR A 32 28.43 4.70 14.80
CA THR A 32 27.90 4.69 16.17
C THR A 32 28.58 3.62 17.01
N GLY A 33 28.76 2.40 16.48
CA GLY A 33 29.48 1.33 17.17
C GLY A 33 30.93 1.72 17.49
N ALA A 34 31.64 2.32 16.54
CA ALA A 34 33.01 2.80 16.74
C ALA A 34 33.07 3.93 17.79
N ALA A 35 32.15 4.90 17.73
CA ALA A 35 32.09 5.99 18.70
C ALA A 35 31.76 5.47 20.12
N ALA A 36 30.88 4.48 20.24
CA ALA A 36 30.54 3.84 21.51
C ALA A 36 31.73 3.10 22.12
N LEU A 37 32.60 2.51 21.30
CA LEU A 37 33.83 1.87 21.77
C LEU A 37 34.90 2.89 22.19
N LEU A 38 35.02 4.00 21.47
CA LEU A 38 36.03 5.03 21.74
C LEU A 38 35.70 5.94 22.94
N PHE A 39 34.41 6.10 23.25
CA PHE A 39 33.95 6.99 24.32
C PHE A 39 32.92 6.30 25.24
N PRO A 40 33.29 5.23 25.98
CA PRO A 40 32.35 4.47 26.81
C PRO A 40 31.74 5.33 27.95
N PRO A 41 30.57 4.93 28.49
CA PRO A 41 29.97 5.63 29.62
C PRO A 41 30.82 5.41 30.89
N PRO A 42 30.71 6.29 31.90
CA PRO A 42 31.42 6.12 33.17
C PRO A 42 31.09 4.75 33.79
N GLY A 43 32.11 3.96 34.14
CA GLY A 43 31.96 2.58 34.63
C GLY A 43 31.88 1.49 33.54
N GLY A 44 31.93 1.87 32.26
CA GLY A 44 31.90 0.97 31.12
C GLY A 44 30.50 0.49 30.74
N HIS A 45 30.39 -0.15 29.57
CA HIS A 45 29.10 -0.61 29.01
C HIS A 45 28.39 -1.70 29.82
N ALA A 46 29.08 -2.28 30.81
CA ALA A 46 28.54 -3.30 31.71
C ALA A 46 28.15 -2.74 33.09
N ALA A 47 28.24 -1.42 33.32
CA ALA A 47 27.89 -0.83 34.60
C ALA A 47 26.40 -1.05 34.92
N PRO A 48 26.06 -1.55 36.12
CA PRO A 48 24.70 -1.97 36.45
C PRO A 48 23.71 -0.80 36.68
N GLY A 49 24.19 0.44 36.70
CA GLY A 49 23.39 1.66 36.82
C GLY A 49 23.90 2.60 37.91
N PRO A 50 23.29 3.80 38.06
CA PRO A 50 23.62 4.72 39.14
C PRO A 50 23.30 4.12 40.52
N LEU A 51 24.02 4.56 41.56
CA LEU A 51 23.72 4.19 42.95
C LEU A 51 22.51 4.98 43.48
N SER A 52 21.83 4.45 44.49
CA SER A 52 20.79 5.17 45.22
C SER A 52 21.35 6.33 46.05
N LEU A 53 20.48 7.28 46.40
CA LEU A 53 20.85 8.49 47.12
C LEU A 53 21.70 8.24 48.40
N PRO A 54 21.37 7.29 49.29
CA PRO A 54 22.18 7.04 50.49
C PRO A 54 23.59 6.55 50.15
N HIS A 55 23.72 5.63 49.20
CA HIS A 55 25.01 5.09 48.76
C HIS A 55 25.86 6.14 48.03
N ALA A 56 25.23 7.00 47.23
CA ALA A 56 25.89 8.12 46.57
C ALA A 56 26.39 9.18 47.59
N ARG A 57 25.57 9.51 48.61
CA ARG A 57 25.97 10.43 49.70
C ARG A 57 27.11 9.88 50.54
N ALA A 58 27.12 8.57 50.77
CA ALA A 58 28.22 7.88 51.44
C ALA A 58 29.48 7.72 50.55
N GLN A 59 29.45 8.22 49.31
CA GLN A 59 30.56 8.17 48.35
C GLN A 59 31.11 6.75 48.11
N LEU A 60 30.22 5.75 48.11
CA LEU A 60 30.62 4.36 47.91
C LEU A 60 31.05 4.13 46.46
N ALA A 61 32.23 3.53 46.27
CA ALA A 61 32.70 3.07 44.96
C ALA A 61 32.26 1.62 44.71
N CYS A 62 32.07 1.20 43.46
CA CYS A 62 31.65 -0.18 43.12
C CYS A 62 32.58 -1.25 43.74
N ALA A 63 33.88 -0.97 43.85
CA ALA A 63 34.85 -1.88 44.47
C ALA A 63 34.55 -2.14 45.96
N SER A 64 33.90 -1.22 46.67
CA SER A 64 33.56 -1.42 48.09
C SER A 64 32.57 -2.59 48.33
N CYS A 65 31.76 -2.93 47.34
CA CYS A 65 30.78 -4.02 47.40
C CYS A 65 31.20 -5.26 46.58
N HIS A 66 32.16 -5.09 45.66
CA HIS A 66 32.52 -6.12 44.67
C HIS A 66 34.01 -6.52 44.67
N ALA A 67 34.86 -5.90 45.48
CA ALA A 67 36.26 -6.33 45.59
C ALA A 67 36.36 -7.68 46.32
N GLU A 68 37.17 -8.58 45.78
CA GLU A 68 37.62 -9.75 46.53
C GLU A 68 38.67 -9.27 47.53
N GLN A 69 38.46 -9.49 48.84
CA GLN A 69 39.48 -9.17 49.83
C GLN A 69 40.77 -9.94 49.50
N ALA A 70 41.91 -9.24 49.47
CA ALA A 70 43.24 -9.85 49.37
C ALA A 70 43.49 -10.83 50.54
N PRO A 71 44.41 -11.81 50.40
CA PRO A 71 44.43 -13.00 51.25
C PRO A 71 44.66 -12.66 52.73
N ALA A 72 43.89 -13.31 53.60
CA ALA A 72 44.21 -13.41 55.02
C ALA A 72 45.62 -14.04 55.20
N ALA A 73 46.37 -13.52 56.17
CA ALA A 73 47.65 -14.05 56.60
C ALA A 73 47.61 -15.58 56.85
N PRO A 74 48.71 -16.31 56.62
CA PRO A 74 48.69 -17.76 56.60
C PRO A 74 48.40 -18.33 57.99
N ARG A 75 47.34 -19.13 58.10
CA ARG A 75 47.14 -20.03 59.23
C ARG A 75 47.45 -21.45 58.78
N GLU A 76 48.59 -21.94 59.24
CA GLU A 76 48.79 -23.36 59.46
C GLU A 76 47.78 -23.86 60.51
N ALA A 77 47.37 -25.12 60.30
CA ALA A 77 46.64 -25.99 61.22
C ALA A 77 45.19 -25.60 61.60
N ALA A 78 44.22 -26.28 61.01
CA ALA A 78 43.71 -27.53 61.59
C ALA A 78 42.46 -28.04 60.83
N ALA A 79 42.50 -29.32 60.50
CA ALA A 79 41.42 -30.07 59.89
C ALA A 79 40.26 -30.31 60.88
N ALA A 80 39.02 -30.16 60.40
CA ALA A 80 37.92 -31.10 60.61
C ALA A 80 36.64 -30.63 59.90
N ARG A 81 36.24 -31.42 58.89
CA ARG A 81 34.87 -31.82 58.50
C ARG A 81 33.82 -30.79 58.04
N GLU A 82 33.38 -31.09 56.82
CA GLU A 82 31.97 -31.23 56.35
C GLU A 82 31.23 -30.00 55.78
N ALA A 83 30.70 -30.22 54.56
CA ALA A 83 29.89 -29.37 53.69
C ALA A 83 30.58 -28.13 53.08
N ALA A 84 31.19 -28.31 51.90
CA ALA A 84 31.55 -27.18 51.03
C ALA A 84 30.26 -26.44 50.59
N PRO A 85 30.09 -25.14 50.88
CA PRO A 85 28.94 -24.40 50.39
C PRO A 85 29.02 -24.29 48.86
N SER A 86 27.87 -24.35 48.19
CA SER A 86 27.78 -24.14 46.74
C SER A 86 28.43 -22.79 46.37
N ARG A 87 29.06 -22.69 45.19
CA ARG A 87 29.76 -21.47 44.71
C ARG A 87 28.93 -20.17 44.84
N GLY A 88 27.61 -20.27 44.89
CA GLY A 88 26.69 -19.13 45.11
C GLY A 88 26.63 -18.61 46.56
N ALA A 89 26.67 -19.49 47.56
CA ALA A 89 26.57 -19.09 48.98
C ALA A 89 27.80 -18.29 49.46
N ALA A 90 28.99 -18.59 48.91
CA ALA A 90 30.21 -17.83 49.17
C ALA A 90 30.22 -16.42 48.56
N ALA A 91 29.47 -16.19 47.47
CA ALA A 91 29.29 -14.86 46.90
C ALA A 91 28.27 -14.03 47.70
N GLY A 92 27.18 -14.65 48.16
CA GLY A 92 26.17 -13.99 49.02
C GLY A 92 26.74 -13.52 50.35
N ALA A 93 27.49 -14.39 51.05
CA ALA A 93 28.12 -14.04 52.34
C ALA A 93 29.12 -12.88 52.23
N ARG A 94 29.81 -12.72 51.09
CA ARG A 94 30.74 -11.59 50.84
C ARG A 94 30.01 -10.26 50.71
N ILE A 95 28.88 -10.25 50.01
CA ILE A 95 28.05 -9.05 49.85
C ILE A 95 27.44 -8.65 51.21
N ASP A 96 26.99 -9.62 52.00
CA ASP A 96 26.44 -9.36 53.33
C ASP A 96 27.46 -8.72 54.27
N GLN A 97 28.71 -9.17 54.23
CA GLN A 97 29.81 -8.56 54.99
C GLN A 97 30.07 -7.11 54.56
N ALA A 98 30.00 -6.79 53.26
CA ALA A 98 30.11 -5.41 52.77
C ALA A 98 28.98 -4.53 53.30
N CYS A 99 27.73 -5.03 53.28
CA CYS A 99 26.57 -4.33 53.84
C CYS A 99 26.70 -4.11 55.36
N VAL A 100 27.12 -5.14 56.10
CA VAL A 100 27.36 -5.08 57.56
C VAL A 100 28.44 -4.06 57.91
N GLY A 101 29.47 -3.90 57.07
CA GLY A 101 30.50 -2.86 57.24
C GLY A 101 29.94 -1.43 57.19
N CYS A 102 28.86 -1.18 56.45
CA CYS A 102 28.23 0.14 56.33
C CYS A 102 27.10 0.38 57.33
N HIS A 103 26.30 -0.64 57.66
CA HIS A 103 25.09 -0.53 58.49
C HIS A 103 25.25 -1.07 59.92
N GLY A 104 26.32 -1.80 60.20
CA GLY A 104 26.49 -2.59 61.43
C GLY A 104 25.82 -3.96 61.33
N ALA A 105 26.18 -4.88 62.23
CA ALA A 105 25.62 -6.23 62.21
C ALA A 105 24.17 -6.25 62.71
N HIS A 106 23.26 -6.81 61.90
CA HIS A 106 21.87 -7.07 62.28
C HIS A 106 21.33 -8.28 61.48
N GLY A 107 20.60 -9.17 62.16
CA GLY A 107 19.95 -10.35 61.55
C GLY A 107 18.45 -10.13 61.36
N SER A 108 17.73 -11.08 60.76
CA SER A 108 16.27 -11.02 60.75
C SER A 108 15.66 -11.39 62.12
N THR A 109 14.64 -10.66 62.58
CA THR A 109 13.81 -10.96 63.76
C THR A 109 12.84 -12.11 63.50
N ARG A 110 12.53 -12.41 62.23
CA ARG A 110 11.73 -13.59 61.86
C ARG A 110 12.61 -14.82 61.81
N ARG A 111 12.27 -15.80 62.65
CA ARG A 111 13.05 -17.04 62.80
C ARG A 111 13.37 -17.74 61.48
N SER A 112 12.41 -17.83 60.56
CA SER A 112 12.60 -18.49 59.25
C SER A 112 13.59 -17.75 58.35
N HIS A 113 13.48 -16.44 58.23
CA HIS A 113 14.42 -15.63 57.44
C HIS A 113 15.80 -15.58 58.08
N GLY A 114 15.87 -15.51 59.42
CA GLY A 114 17.11 -15.62 60.16
C GLY A 114 17.84 -16.95 59.91
N GLN A 115 17.12 -18.06 59.81
CA GLN A 115 17.69 -19.37 59.44
C GLN A 115 18.19 -19.40 58.00
N LEU A 116 17.45 -18.81 57.06
CA LEU A 116 17.88 -18.73 55.66
C LEU A 116 19.14 -17.87 55.50
N LEU A 117 19.22 -16.72 56.18
CA LEU A 117 20.43 -15.89 56.25
C LEU A 117 21.62 -16.67 56.84
N ALA A 118 21.41 -17.37 57.97
CA ALA A 118 22.46 -18.16 58.61
C ALA A 118 22.96 -19.33 57.73
N SER A 119 22.09 -19.90 56.89
CA SER A 119 22.46 -20.96 55.94
C SER A 119 23.07 -20.45 54.63
N GLY A 120 23.09 -19.12 54.41
CA GLY A 120 23.52 -18.51 53.15
C GLY A 120 22.54 -18.66 51.98
N ALA A 121 21.35 -19.21 52.24
CA ALA A 121 20.27 -19.34 51.24
C ALA A 121 19.54 -18.01 50.98
N LEU A 122 19.67 -17.05 51.89
CA LEU A 122 19.21 -15.67 51.73
C LEU A 122 20.40 -14.74 52.02
N SER A 123 20.44 -13.59 51.34
CA SER A 123 21.42 -12.52 51.57
C SER A 123 20.74 -11.15 51.62
N CYS A 124 21.40 -10.14 52.17
CA CYS A 124 20.93 -8.75 52.22
C CYS A 124 20.53 -8.24 50.82
N ALA A 125 21.32 -8.56 49.80
CA ALA A 125 21.05 -8.15 48.41
C ALA A 125 19.86 -8.87 47.76
N THR A 126 19.38 -9.97 48.36
CA THR A 126 18.16 -10.66 47.88
C THR A 126 16.93 -9.81 48.16
N CYS A 127 16.84 -9.22 49.35
CA CYS A 127 15.74 -8.34 49.73
C CYS A 127 15.98 -6.89 49.28
N HIS A 128 17.23 -6.41 49.29
CA HIS A 128 17.65 -5.05 48.93
C HIS A 128 18.52 -5.00 47.66
N PRO A 129 17.94 -5.12 46.45
CA PRO A 129 18.70 -5.13 45.21
C PRO A 129 19.19 -3.73 44.79
N ILE A 130 20.46 -3.45 45.06
CA ILE A 130 21.12 -2.12 44.95
C ILE A 130 20.95 -1.44 43.58
N HIS A 131 21.09 -2.18 42.47
CA HIS A 131 21.18 -1.55 41.15
C HIS A 131 19.84 -1.36 40.43
N ARG A 132 18.74 -1.97 40.89
CA ARG A 132 17.45 -1.94 40.16
C ARG A 132 16.20 -1.89 41.03
N GLY A 133 16.30 -2.12 42.34
CA GLY A 133 15.14 -2.10 43.23
C GLY A 133 15.39 -1.48 44.61
N ASP A 134 16.54 -0.85 44.82
CA ASP A 134 16.83 -0.11 46.05
C ASP A 134 16.04 1.20 46.07
N GLN A 135 14.89 1.14 46.72
CA GLN A 135 14.01 2.28 46.93
C GLN A 135 13.87 2.56 48.41
N GLY A 136 13.44 3.77 48.74
CA GLY A 136 13.25 4.12 50.13
C GLY A 136 12.78 5.55 50.33
N VAL A 137 12.85 6.00 51.57
CA VAL A 137 12.60 7.37 51.98
C VAL A 137 13.77 7.83 52.83
N VAL A 138 14.25 9.04 52.57
CA VAL A 138 15.15 9.76 53.48
C VAL A 138 14.32 10.81 54.22
N PHE A 139 14.30 10.70 55.55
CA PHE A 139 13.79 11.72 56.45
C PHE A 139 14.96 12.52 56.99
N ASP A 140 14.89 13.83 56.81
CA ASP A 140 15.93 14.76 57.21
C ASP A 140 15.28 15.85 58.07
N PRO A 141 15.82 16.21 59.25
CA PRO A 141 15.23 17.23 60.11
C PRO A 141 15.05 18.59 59.41
N ALA A 142 15.88 18.90 58.42
CA ALA A 142 15.95 20.22 57.78
C ALA A 142 15.18 20.33 56.45
N ARG A 143 14.68 19.23 55.88
CA ARG A 143 13.97 19.24 54.58
C ARG A 143 12.80 18.24 54.53
N PRO A 144 11.84 18.41 53.61
CA PRO A 144 10.76 17.44 53.44
C PRO A 144 11.27 16.03 53.08
N PRO A 145 10.48 14.98 53.36
CA PRO A 145 10.88 13.61 53.07
C PRO A 145 11.13 13.42 51.57
N VAL A 146 12.17 12.66 51.24
CA VAL A 146 12.51 12.38 49.83
C VAL A 146 12.38 10.89 49.55
N ARG A 147 11.50 10.55 48.61
CA ARG A 147 11.45 9.21 48.00
C ARG A 147 12.58 9.06 47.02
N PHE A 148 13.28 7.92 47.06
CA PHE A 148 14.38 7.66 46.14
C PHE A 148 14.29 6.28 45.50
N ALA A 149 14.93 6.16 44.34
CA ALA A 149 15.33 4.94 43.65
C ALA A 149 16.73 5.16 43.04
N PRO A 150 17.41 4.15 42.48
CA PRO A 150 18.75 4.34 41.91
C PRO A 150 18.72 5.41 40.80
N GLY A 151 19.47 6.50 40.99
CA GLY A 151 19.50 7.65 40.08
C GLY A 151 18.23 8.52 40.01
N ALA A 152 17.32 8.40 40.98
CA ALA A 152 16.04 9.12 40.96
C ALA A 152 15.60 9.58 42.36
N GLU A 153 15.13 10.81 42.46
CA GLU A 153 14.65 11.40 43.71
C GLU A 153 13.37 12.20 43.47
N VAL A 154 12.41 12.08 44.38
CA VAL A 154 11.18 12.85 44.38
C VAL A 154 10.91 13.33 45.80
N GLU A 155 10.84 14.65 45.98
CA GLU A 155 10.45 15.27 47.25
C GLU A 155 8.95 15.11 47.48
N LEU A 156 8.57 14.69 48.68
CA LEU A 156 7.18 14.52 49.07
C LEU A 156 6.65 15.75 49.84
N PRO A 157 5.33 16.01 49.80
CA PRO A 157 4.69 16.96 50.70
C PRO A 157 5.00 16.62 52.18
N ARG A 158 5.05 17.64 53.06
CA ARG A 158 5.46 17.52 54.47
C ARG A 158 4.82 16.30 55.17
N SER A 159 5.66 15.47 55.81
CA SER A 159 5.20 14.41 56.74
C SER A 159 4.96 14.98 58.15
N ALA A 160 4.06 14.36 58.90
CA ALA A 160 3.84 14.66 60.32
C ALA A 160 5.03 14.22 61.21
N PHE A 161 5.87 13.30 60.73
CA PHE A 161 7.05 12.82 61.42
C PHE A 161 8.29 13.67 61.11
N ARG A 162 9.00 14.11 62.15
CA ARG A 162 10.30 14.77 62.05
C ARG A 162 11.29 14.07 62.99
N PRO A 163 12.32 13.39 62.47
CA PRO A 163 13.25 12.68 63.33
C PRO A 163 14.22 13.65 64.01
N GLY A 164 14.75 13.26 65.18
CA GLY A 164 15.83 14.03 65.83
C GLY A 164 17.16 13.99 65.07
N GLN A 165 17.37 13.00 64.20
CA GLN A 165 18.54 12.84 63.34
C GLN A 165 18.13 12.29 61.95
N PRO A 166 18.93 12.48 60.88
CA PRO A 166 18.61 11.94 59.57
C PRO A 166 18.42 10.41 59.61
N ALA A 167 17.31 9.95 59.04
CA ALA A 167 16.94 8.53 59.02
C ALA A 167 16.60 8.10 57.60
N THR A 168 17.19 6.97 57.16
CA THR A 168 16.87 6.35 55.88
C THR A 168 16.11 5.07 56.12
N VAL A 169 14.95 4.94 55.46
CA VAL A 169 14.12 3.75 55.51
C VAL A 169 14.05 3.14 54.12
N ALA A 170 14.66 1.97 53.96
CA ALA A 170 14.60 1.20 52.72
C ALA A 170 13.21 0.56 52.56
N ILE A 171 12.70 0.56 51.33
CA ILE A 171 11.43 -0.04 50.95
C ILE A 171 11.71 -1.05 49.84
N VAL A 172 11.46 -2.32 50.15
CA VAL A 172 11.61 -3.43 49.21
C VAL A 172 10.34 -3.60 48.39
N THR A 173 10.47 -4.24 47.24
CA THR A 173 9.34 -4.52 46.33
C THR A 173 8.90 -5.96 46.45
N ALA A 174 7.64 -6.27 46.14
CA ALA A 174 7.12 -7.63 46.24
C ALA A 174 7.89 -8.63 45.37
N GLY A 175 8.46 -8.17 44.25
CA GLY A 175 9.31 -8.95 43.37
C GLY A 175 10.50 -9.59 44.09
N SER A 176 11.07 -8.93 45.10
CA SER A 176 12.17 -9.47 45.91
C SER A 176 11.75 -10.70 46.72
N CYS A 177 10.45 -10.87 46.98
CA CYS A 177 9.93 -11.95 47.81
C CYS A 177 9.40 -13.15 47.01
N VAL A 178 9.12 -12.98 45.71
CA VAL A 178 8.65 -14.02 44.79
C VAL A 178 9.47 -15.33 44.86
N PRO A 179 10.81 -15.31 45.00
CA PRO A 179 11.57 -16.55 45.07
C PRO A 179 11.20 -17.47 46.24
N CYS A 180 10.64 -16.92 47.32
CA CYS A 180 10.30 -17.66 48.54
C CYS A 180 8.80 -17.66 48.87
N HIS A 181 8.02 -16.77 48.26
CA HIS A 181 6.62 -16.52 48.59
C HIS A 181 5.71 -16.52 47.37
N ASP A 182 4.51 -17.07 47.54
CA ASP A 182 3.45 -16.92 46.56
C ASP A 182 2.64 -15.66 46.86
N LEU A 183 2.87 -14.63 46.05
CA LEU A 183 2.25 -13.31 46.14
C LEU A 183 0.73 -13.32 45.95
N ALA A 184 0.15 -14.40 45.39
CA ALA A 184 -1.27 -14.56 45.13
C ALA A 184 -1.99 -15.42 46.17
N ALA A 185 -1.26 -16.20 46.98
CA ALA A 185 -1.84 -17.08 47.99
C ALA A 185 -2.27 -16.28 49.25
N PRO A 186 -3.56 -16.20 49.59
CA PRO A 186 -4.04 -15.39 50.72
C PRO A 186 -3.55 -15.88 52.10
N ARG A 187 -3.12 -17.14 52.16
CA ARG A 187 -2.58 -17.79 53.36
C ARG A 187 -1.05 -17.70 53.45
N ASP A 188 -0.38 -17.24 52.39
CA ASP A 188 1.05 -16.99 52.45
C ASP A 188 1.31 -15.85 53.46
N PRO A 189 2.27 -16.00 54.40
CA PRO A 189 2.58 -14.96 55.38
C PRO A 189 2.85 -13.58 54.78
N ILE A 190 3.31 -13.51 53.52
CA ILE A 190 3.56 -12.24 52.84
C ILE A 190 2.32 -11.38 52.68
N ALA A 191 1.12 -11.99 52.63
CA ALA A 191 -0.14 -11.27 52.46
C ALA A 191 -0.35 -10.16 53.51
N ARG A 192 0.24 -10.32 54.71
CA ARG A 192 0.20 -9.32 55.80
C ARG A 192 1.12 -8.11 55.58
N CYS A 193 2.04 -8.20 54.62
CA CYS A 193 3.00 -7.15 54.28
C CYS A 193 2.61 -6.40 53.00
N LEU A 194 1.51 -6.80 52.36
CA LEU A 194 0.97 -6.20 51.14
C LEU A 194 -0.14 -5.19 51.47
N VAL A 195 -0.15 -4.05 50.78
CA VAL A 195 -1.28 -3.11 50.82
C VAL A 195 -2.24 -3.46 49.67
N ALA A 196 -3.49 -3.85 50.01
CA ALA A 196 -4.44 -4.38 49.03
C ALA A 196 -4.74 -3.41 47.87
N ALA A 197 -4.80 -2.11 48.15
CA ALA A 197 -5.07 -1.06 47.16
C ALA A 197 -3.97 -0.92 46.08
N GLN A 198 -2.81 -1.57 46.27
CA GLN A 198 -1.65 -1.50 45.38
C GLN A 198 -1.45 -2.77 44.54
N ALA A 199 -2.40 -3.71 44.57
CA ALA A 199 -2.34 -4.95 43.79
C ALA A 199 -2.02 -4.76 42.28
N PRO A 200 -2.52 -3.72 41.58
CA PRO A 200 -2.22 -3.52 40.16
C PRO A 200 -0.74 -3.25 39.83
N LEU A 201 0.09 -2.88 40.82
CA LEU A 201 1.51 -2.61 40.62
C LEU A 201 2.35 -3.90 40.47
N GLY A 202 1.76 -5.07 40.68
CA GLY A 202 2.44 -6.36 40.54
C GLY A 202 3.68 -6.45 41.41
N ASP A 203 4.80 -6.91 40.85
CA ASP A 203 6.07 -7.07 41.57
C ASP A 203 6.68 -5.76 42.06
N ALA A 204 6.33 -4.63 41.44
CA ALA A 204 6.84 -3.30 41.81
C ALA A 204 6.14 -2.70 43.04
N ARG A 205 5.08 -3.35 43.56
CA ARG A 205 4.37 -2.87 44.74
C ARG A 205 5.31 -2.80 45.95
N PRO A 206 5.35 -1.68 46.68
CA PRO A 206 6.17 -1.57 47.88
C PRO A 206 5.64 -2.51 48.95
N ILE A 207 6.55 -3.19 49.66
CA ILE A 207 6.20 -4.03 50.79
C ILE A 207 6.46 -3.29 52.08
N THR A 208 5.46 -3.26 52.93
CA THR A 208 5.56 -2.68 54.27
C THR A 208 6.02 -3.77 55.23
N CYS A 209 7.26 -4.24 55.06
CA CYS A 209 7.87 -5.19 55.98
C CYS A 209 7.94 -4.54 57.37
N PHE A 210 7.20 -5.10 58.34
CA PHE A 210 7.31 -4.66 59.72
C PHE A 210 8.55 -5.29 60.34
N ASP A 211 9.46 -4.40 60.72
CA ASP A 211 10.60 -4.61 61.58
C ASP A 211 11.26 -5.99 61.49
N GLU A 212 11.79 -6.24 60.30
CA GLU A 212 12.46 -7.48 59.98
C GLU A 212 13.82 -7.59 60.66
N HIS A 213 14.42 -6.50 61.16
CA HIS A 213 15.83 -6.51 61.56
C HIS A 213 16.11 -6.07 63.00
N ARG A 214 15.20 -5.34 63.69
CA ARG A 214 15.38 -4.96 65.11
C ARG A 214 14.08 -4.54 65.84
N PRO A 215 13.65 -5.25 66.90
CA PRO A 215 12.35 -5.06 67.57
C PRO A 215 11.94 -3.57 67.74
N ALA A 216 10.71 -3.25 67.33
CA ALA A 216 10.17 -1.90 67.30
C ALA A 216 10.01 -1.26 68.69
N LEU A 217 9.87 -2.08 69.74
CA LEU A 217 9.87 -1.65 71.13
C LEU A 217 10.95 -2.42 71.93
N PRO A 218 11.61 -1.79 72.92
CA PRO A 218 12.63 -2.45 73.73
C PRO A 218 12.14 -3.70 74.47
N GLU A 219 10.85 -3.74 74.85
CA GLU A 219 10.23 -4.81 75.64
C GLU A 219 9.99 -6.10 74.83
N ASP A 220 9.87 -6.01 73.50
CA ASP A 220 9.71 -7.16 72.60
C ASP A 220 10.99 -8.00 72.49
N ALA A 221 12.15 -7.44 72.85
CA ALA A 221 13.40 -8.19 72.96
C ALA A 221 13.36 -9.26 74.07
N ALA A 222 12.45 -9.16 75.03
CA ALA A 222 12.31 -10.11 76.14
C ALA A 222 11.28 -11.24 75.88
N ALA A 223 10.32 -11.05 74.97
CA ALA A 223 9.16 -11.94 74.81
C ALA A 223 9.34 -13.13 73.83
N GLY A 224 10.44 -13.19 73.08
CA GLY A 224 10.71 -14.27 72.10
C GLY A 224 11.23 -15.62 72.66
N ARG A 225 11.07 -15.91 73.96
CA ARG A 225 11.63 -17.12 74.63
C ARG A 225 10.59 -18.15 75.07
N ALA A 226 9.52 -18.35 74.32
CA ALA A 226 8.57 -19.44 74.57
C ALA A 226 8.46 -20.34 73.32
N GLY A 227 9.25 -21.41 73.28
CA GLY A 227 9.17 -22.45 72.24
C GLY A 227 10.51 -23.12 71.97
N GLY A 228 10.79 -24.20 72.70
CA GLY A 228 12.12 -24.79 72.91
C GLY A 228 12.86 -25.31 71.69
N ASP A 229 14.14 -24.90 71.59
CA ASP A 229 15.31 -25.72 71.25
C ASP A 229 16.54 -24.99 71.83
N PRO A 230 17.29 -25.57 72.77
CA PRO A 230 18.46 -24.95 73.39
C PRO A 230 19.69 -25.15 72.50
N ARG A 231 19.87 -24.29 71.50
CA ARG A 231 21.19 -24.07 70.89
C ARG A 231 21.68 -22.67 71.28
N PRO A 232 22.92 -22.53 71.75
CA PRO A 232 23.40 -21.29 72.32
C PRO A 232 23.34 -20.19 71.26
N ALA A 233 22.90 -19.00 71.68
CA ALA A 233 23.24 -17.78 70.97
C ALA A 233 24.75 -17.82 70.71
N GLY A 234 25.13 -17.92 69.44
CA GLY A 234 26.51 -17.80 69.02
C GLY A 234 27.10 -16.53 69.62
N ARG A 235 28.39 -16.62 69.97
CA ARG A 235 29.18 -15.72 70.84
C ARG A 235 29.34 -14.25 70.38
N ASP A 236 28.40 -13.68 69.63
CA ASP A 236 28.55 -12.32 69.08
C ASP A 236 27.65 -11.25 69.73
N ALA A 237 26.76 -11.62 70.67
CA ALA A 237 25.90 -10.64 71.37
C ALA A 237 26.45 -10.12 72.72
N ARG A 238 27.61 -10.62 73.19
CA ARG A 238 28.30 -10.13 74.41
C ARG A 238 29.69 -9.56 74.15
N ARG A 239 29.90 -9.02 72.94
CA ARG A 239 31.07 -8.18 72.60
C ARG A 239 30.65 -6.77 72.13
N ALA A 240 29.51 -6.29 72.61
CA ALA A 240 29.10 -4.88 72.54
C ALA A 240 29.43 -4.14 73.84
N GLY A 241 30.63 -4.39 74.36
CA GLY A 241 31.24 -3.63 75.45
C GLY A 241 32.62 -3.16 75.00
N SER A 242 32.80 -1.83 75.00
CA SER A 242 34.09 -1.12 74.98
C SER A 242 35.08 -1.47 73.86
N GLY A 243 34.67 -1.34 72.61
CA GLY A 243 35.58 -1.23 71.48
C GLY A 243 34.94 -0.36 70.41
N THR A 244 35.57 0.77 70.08
CA THR A 244 35.25 1.57 68.90
C THR A 244 35.42 0.73 67.64
N SER A 245 34.42 -0.10 67.31
CA SER A 245 34.23 -0.46 65.91
C SER A 245 33.96 0.85 65.18
N PRO A 246 34.69 1.15 64.09
CA PRO A 246 34.37 2.33 63.30
C PRO A 246 32.91 2.20 62.90
N ALA A 247 32.07 3.09 63.44
CA ALA A 247 30.64 3.10 63.16
C ALA A 247 30.51 3.17 61.64
N GLY A 248 29.96 2.12 61.02
CA GLY A 248 29.73 2.11 59.57
C GLY A 248 29.00 3.38 59.17
N VAL A 249 29.27 3.89 57.96
CA VAL A 249 28.83 5.22 57.49
C VAL A 249 27.33 5.48 57.69
N CYS A 250 26.51 4.44 57.76
CA CYS A 250 25.07 4.54 57.98
C CYS A 250 24.57 3.96 59.32
N SER A 251 25.45 3.39 60.15
CA SER A 251 25.09 2.74 61.42
C SER A 251 24.45 3.69 62.46
N GLY A 252 24.79 4.98 62.40
CA GLY A 252 24.23 6.03 63.27
C GLY A 252 22.78 6.42 62.97
N GLN A 253 22.20 5.93 61.87
CA GLN A 253 20.81 6.25 61.47
C GLN A 253 19.75 5.40 62.20
N HIS A 254 20.17 4.61 63.20
CA HIS A 254 19.31 3.69 63.94
C HIS A 254 19.07 4.20 65.37
N THR A 255 18.08 5.09 65.52
CA THR A 255 17.68 5.73 66.79
C THR A 255 16.37 5.16 67.33
N GLU A 256 15.94 5.60 68.53
CA GLU A 256 14.68 5.19 69.16
C GLU A 256 13.44 5.59 68.33
N ASP A 257 13.53 6.68 67.56
CA ASP A 257 12.46 7.17 66.67
C ASP A 257 12.22 6.26 65.42
N ARG A 258 12.98 5.18 65.28
CA ARG A 258 12.97 4.34 64.07
C ARG A 258 11.60 3.72 63.79
N ALA A 259 10.86 3.31 64.82
CA ALA A 259 9.51 2.75 64.64
C ALA A 259 8.57 3.78 63.97
N LEU A 260 8.64 5.04 64.40
CA LEU A 260 7.87 6.15 63.83
C LEU A 260 8.34 6.48 62.40
N ALA A 261 9.64 6.35 62.11
CA ALA A 261 10.18 6.52 60.75
C ALA A 261 9.65 5.45 59.78
N TRP A 262 9.46 4.21 60.25
CA TRP A 262 8.87 3.14 59.43
C TRP A 262 7.39 3.39 59.12
N ASP A 263 6.61 3.87 60.08
CA ASP A 263 5.21 4.28 59.84
C ASP A 263 5.16 5.43 58.83
N ALA A 264 5.96 6.47 59.02
CA ALA A 264 6.05 7.57 58.07
C ALA A 264 6.51 7.12 56.67
N ALA A 265 7.37 6.10 56.58
CA ALA A 265 7.80 5.53 55.31
C ALA A 265 6.67 4.79 54.59
N ARG A 266 5.75 4.14 55.32
CA ARG A 266 4.55 3.51 54.74
C ARG A 266 3.66 4.55 54.08
N ASP A 267 3.40 5.66 54.77
CA ASP A 267 2.58 6.74 54.23
C ASP A 267 3.22 7.35 52.97
N ALA A 268 4.54 7.53 53.01
CA ALA A 268 5.31 7.99 51.86
C ALA A 268 5.27 7.00 50.68
N ALA A 269 5.30 5.69 50.94
CA ALA A 269 5.15 4.64 49.94
C ALA A 269 3.70 4.54 49.41
N ALA A 270 2.70 4.81 50.24
CA ALA A 270 1.30 4.87 49.82
C ALA A 270 1.06 6.07 48.89
N ALA A 271 1.62 7.23 49.23
CA ALA A 271 1.51 8.47 48.46
C ALA A 271 2.27 8.41 47.12
N LEU A 272 3.47 7.82 47.11
CA LEU A 272 4.26 7.61 45.89
C LEU A 272 4.80 6.16 45.86
N PRO A 273 4.01 5.22 45.31
CA PRO A 273 4.34 3.79 45.33
C PRO A 273 5.58 3.40 44.54
N VAL A 274 5.85 4.07 43.42
CA VAL A 274 7.00 3.77 42.55
C VAL A 274 7.71 5.06 42.17
N VAL A 275 9.02 5.11 42.40
CA VAL A 275 9.90 6.18 41.90
C VAL A 275 10.50 5.74 40.56
N LYS A 276 10.17 6.44 39.48
CA LYS A 276 10.73 6.15 38.14
C LYS A 276 11.96 7.00 37.89
N ALA A 277 13.07 6.37 37.48
CA ALA A 277 14.24 7.12 37.01
C ALA A 277 13.92 7.85 35.71
N GLY A 278 14.21 9.16 35.66
CA GLY A 278 14.13 9.94 34.45
C GLY A 278 15.20 9.48 33.46
N ALA A 279 14.81 9.07 32.24
CA ALA A 279 15.75 8.70 31.20
C ALA A 279 16.36 9.97 30.57
N THR A 280 17.32 10.61 31.23
CA THR A 280 18.18 11.60 30.58
C THR A 280 19.35 10.87 29.91
N PRO A 281 19.49 10.91 28.57
CA PRO A 281 20.64 10.31 27.92
C PRO A 281 21.92 11.03 28.39
N GLY A 282 22.92 10.27 28.84
CA GLY A 282 24.21 10.84 29.21
C GLY A 282 24.90 11.50 28.01
N ALA A 283 25.73 12.52 28.27
CA ALA A 283 26.56 13.20 27.27
C ALA A 283 27.28 12.25 26.26
N PRO A 284 27.84 11.08 26.64
CA PRO A 284 28.46 10.18 25.67
C PRO A 284 27.46 9.56 24.67
N ALA A 285 26.21 9.30 25.08
CA ALA A 285 25.19 8.76 24.17
C ALA A 285 24.84 9.75 23.04
N LEU A 286 24.81 11.05 23.36
CA LEU A 286 24.60 12.10 22.36
C LEU A 286 25.75 12.18 21.35
N LEU A 287 26.99 11.96 21.80
CA LEU A 287 28.17 11.93 20.93
C LEU A 287 28.15 10.72 19.97
N TRP A 288 27.77 9.53 20.46
CA TRP A 288 27.71 8.34 19.61
C TRP A 288 26.60 8.42 18.56
N MET A 289 25.44 8.95 18.93
CA MET A 289 24.33 9.19 18.01
C MET A 289 24.70 10.27 16.99
N GLY A 290 25.39 11.34 17.42
CA GLY A 290 25.87 12.40 16.55
C GLY A 290 26.84 11.89 15.48
N ALA A 291 27.83 11.07 15.87
CA ALA A 291 28.78 10.48 14.94
C ALA A 291 28.11 9.55 13.91
N GLY A 292 27.15 8.72 14.35
CA GLY A 292 26.38 7.84 13.46
C GLY A 292 25.53 8.59 12.46
N LEU A 293 24.83 9.63 12.92
CA LEU A 293 24.00 10.47 12.05
C LEU A 293 24.84 11.22 11.02
N ALA A 294 26.01 11.75 11.41
CA ALA A 294 26.92 12.42 10.49
C ALA A 294 27.45 11.46 9.41
N ALA A 295 27.88 10.24 9.79
CA ALA A 295 28.36 9.25 8.85
C ALA A 295 27.26 8.75 7.89
N ALA A 296 26.05 8.52 8.40
CA ALA A 296 24.89 8.16 7.58
C ALA A 296 24.55 9.27 6.57
N ALA A 297 24.56 10.55 7.01
CA ALA A 297 24.30 11.69 6.15
C ALA A 297 25.35 11.84 5.04
N LEU A 298 26.63 11.67 5.36
CA LEU A 298 27.73 11.73 4.39
C LEU A 298 27.66 10.57 3.37
N ALA A 299 27.40 9.34 3.83
CA ALA A 299 27.25 8.18 2.95
C ALA A 299 26.03 8.34 2.01
N PHE A 300 24.93 8.88 2.54
CA PHE A 300 23.73 9.16 1.75
C PHE A 300 23.96 10.25 0.71
N ALA A 301 24.66 11.33 1.09
CA ALA A 301 25.06 12.40 0.17
C ALA A 301 26.01 11.91 -0.92
N GLY A 302 26.98 11.06 -0.58
CA GLY A 302 27.90 10.43 -1.52
C GLY A 302 27.19 9.49 -2.50
N ALA A 303 26.24 8.68 -2.04
CA ALA A 303 25.44 7.81 -2.90
C ALA A 303 24.58 8.60 -3.91
N ARG A 304 23.97 9.71 -3.47
CA ARG A 304 23.22 10.61 -4.36
C ARG A 304 24.12 11.38 -5.32
N GLY A 305 25.27 11.87 -4.86
CA GLY A 305 26.27 12.56 -5.70
C GLY A 305 26.85 11.64 -6.77
N GLY A 306 27.14 10.38 -6.42
CA GLY A 306 27.64 9.36 -7.34
C GLY A 306 26.61 8.98 -8.42
N GLN A 307 25.32 8.88 -8.07
CA GLN A 307 24.24 8.67 -9.04
C GLN A 307 24.10 9.85 -10.01
N ALA A 308 24.18 11.09 -9.52
CA ALA A 308 24.15 12.29 -10.36
C ALA A 308 25.34 12.36 -11.33
N LEU A 309 26.54 11.97 -10.87
CA LEU A 309 27.75 11.93 -11.71
C LEU A 309 27.72 10.79 -12.74
N ARG A 310 27.23 9.60 -12.37
CA ARG A 310 27.03 8.49 -13.31
C ARG A 310 25.96 8.80 -14.35
N ALA A 311 24.87 9.46 -13.97
CA ALA A 311 23.86 9.95 -14.91
C ALA A 311 24.44 10.99 -15.88
N ARG A 312 25.32 11.88 -15.41
CA ARG A 312 26.03 12.85 -16.28
C ARG A 312 27.05 12.18 -17.21
N ARG A 313 27.77 11.15 -16.74
CA ARG A 313 28.72 10.38 -17.56
C ARG A 313 28.04 9.48 -18.58
N ALA A 314 26.93 8.83 -18.21
CA ALA A 314 26.10 8.05 -19.14
C ALA A 314 25.51 8.93 -20.25
N ARG A 315 25.12 10.18 -19.92
CA ARG A 315 24.70 11.18 -20.91
C ARG A 315 25.82 11.71 -21.81
N ARG A 316 27.08 11.67 -21.34
CA ARG A 316 28.26 12.03 -22.15
C ARG A 316 28.65 10.86 -23.07
N ALA A 317 28.67 9.63 -22.56
CA ALA A 317 28.89 8.43 -23.35
C ALA A 317 27.81 8.21 -24.42
N ALA A 318 26.54 8.56 -24.13
CA ALA A 318 25.45 8.57 -25.11
C ALA A 318 25.55 9.73 -26.14
N ARG A 319 26.37 10.75 -25.87
CA ARG A 319 26.62 11.88 -26.77
C ARG A 319 27.77 11.60 -27.75
N ASP A 320 28.70 10.75 -27.36
CA ASP A 320 29.90 10.43 -28.15
C ASP A 320 29.74 9.17 -29.02
N ALA A 321 28.57 8.51 -28.97
CA ALA A 321 28.25 7.33 -29.78
C ALA A 321 27.07 7.60 -30.74
N GLY A 322 27.36 8.16 -31.91
CA GLY A 322 26.56 7.95 -33.12
C GLY A 322 25.79 9.15 -33.70
N GLY A 323 26.48 9.96 -34.51
CA GLY A 323 26.05 10.38 -35.86
C GLY A 323 24.89 11.37 -36.03
N GLU A 324 25.24 12.63 -36.26
CA GLU A 324 24.36 13.75 -36.63
C GLU A 324 23.65 13.62 -38.00
N ASP A 325 23.81 12.52 -38.75
CA ASP A 325 23.20 12.35 -40.09
C ASP A 325 21.97 11.41 -40.13
N ALA A 326 21.53 10.88 -38.98
CA ALA A 326 20.26 10.15 -38.86
C ALA A 326 19.05 11.06 -38.53
N MET A 327 19.26 12.38 -38.45
CA MET A 327 18.26 13.38 -38.06
C MET A 327 17.45 13.99 -39.23
N LEU A 328 17.54 13.44 -40.45
CA LEU A 328 16.85 14.00 -41.63
C LEU A 328 16.09 12.98 -42.50
N ARG A 329 15.43 11.98 -41.90
CA ARG A 329 14.28 11.32 -42.53
C ARG A 329 13.12 11.18 -41.54
N PRO A 330 11.98 11.86 -41.75
CA PRO A 330 10.84 11.75 -40.85
C PRO A 330 10.25 10.35 -40.96
N ALA A 331 10.27 9.59 -39.87
CA ALA A 331 9.33 8.49 -39.70
C ALA A 331 7.91 9.06 -39.78
N ALA A 332 7.03 8.38 -40.52
CA ALA A 332 5.69 8.82 -40.84
C ALA A 332 4.97 9.42 -39.63
N ARG A 333 4.52 10.67 -39.78
CA ARG A 333 3.91 11.50 -38.73
C ARG A 333 2.83 10.73 -37.97
N VAL A 334 3.15 10.36 -36.74
CA VAL A 334 2.17 10.10 -35.69
C VAL A 334 1.76 11.46 -35.15
N ARG A 335 0.45 11.68 -34.92
CA ARG A 335 -0.10 12.90 -34.33
C ARG A 335 0.53 13.13 -32.94
N LEU A 336 1.55 13.98 -32.84
CA LEU A 336 2.26 14.25 -31.58
C LEU A 336 1.68 15.50 -30.91
N PRO A 337 1.53 15.49 -29.57
CA PRO A 337 1.13 16.69 -28.83
C PRO A 337 2.22 17.76 -28.92
N ARG A 338 1.84 18.93 -29.43
CA ARG A 338 2.62 20.16 -29.39
C ARG A 338 2.29 20.88 -28.09
N ILE A 339 3.30 21.17 -27.30
CA ILE A 339 3.12 21.79 -25.98
C ILE A 339 3.81 23.15 -26.01
N ASP A 340 3.03 24.20 -25.81
CA ASP A 340 3.55 25.53 -25.55
C ASP A 340 4.05 25.60 -24.11
N THR A 341 5.36 25.48 -23.95
CA THR A 341 6.02 25.52 -22.64
C THR A 341 5.96 26.89 -21.97
N THR A 342 5.58 27.95 -22.68
CA THR A 342 5.46 29.30 -22.09
C THR A 342 4.14 29.49 -21.36
N THR A 343 3.09 28.84 -21.85
CA THR A 343 1.76 28.88 -21.23
C THR A 343 1.47 27.65 -20.37
N CYS A 344 2.22 26.56 -20.52
CA CYS A 344 2.00 25.31 -19.77
C CYS A 344 2.08 25.50 -18.24
N LEU A 345 1.04 25.09 -17.53
CA LEU A 345 0.95 25.20 -16.07
C LEU A 345 1.69 24.10 -15.29
N GLY A 346 2.15 23.05 -15.97
CA GLY A 346 2.75 21.89 -15.30
C GLY A 346 1.79 21.12 -14.40
N CYS A 347 0.48 21.20 -14.65
CA CYS A 347 -0.57 20.69 -13.76
C CYS A 347 -0.79 19.16 -13.81
N TYR A 348 0.04 18.41 -14.53
CA TYR A 348 -0.04 16.95 -14.71
C TYR A 348 -1.28 16.41 -15.42
N ALA A 349 -2.31 17.23 -15.68
CA ALA A 349 -3.58 16.79 -16.27
C ALA A 349 -3.44 16.03 -17.60
N CYS A 350 -2.51 16.45 -18.46
CA CYS A 350 -2.22 15.79 -19.74
C CYS A 350 -1.41 14.49 -19.59
N VAL A 351 -0.51 14.44 -18.60
CA VAL A 351 0.28 13.24 -18.26
C VAL A 351 -0.64 12.16 -17.73
N ASP A 352 -1.51 12.51 -16.78
CA ASP A 352 -2.50 11.60 -16.20
C ASP A 352 -3.56 11.16 -17.20
N ALA A 353 -3.81 11.98 -18.24
CA ALA A 353 -4.74 11.65 -19.31
C ALA A 353 -4.15 10.72 -20.36
N CYS A 354 -2.82 10.55 -20.40
CA CYS A 354 -2.16 9.76 -21.43
C CYS A 354 -2.20 8.26 -21.07
N PRO A 355 -2.96 7.41 -21.80
CA PRO A 355 -3.09 5.99 -21.46
C PRO A 355 -1.85 5.15 -21.81
N TYR A 356 -0.86 5.76 -22.48
CA TYR A 356 0.35 5.13 -22.98
C TYR A 356 1.62 5.84 -22.50
N ASP A 357 1.57 6.60 -21.40
CA ASP A 357 2.76 7.21 -20.78
C ASP A 357 3.67 7.97 -21.78
N VAL A 358 3.06 8.66 -22.76
CA VAL A 358 3.77 9.41 -23.83
C VAL A 358 4.30 10.74 -23.30
N LEU A 359 3.56 11.33 -22.35
CA LEU A 359 3.84 12.63 -21.78
C LEU A 359 4.48 12.47 -20.40
N ALA A 360 5.39 13.38 -20.08
CA ALA A 360 5.96 13.53 -18.74
C ALA A 360 6.05 15.01 -18.36
N ILE A 361 6.19 15.32 -17.07
CA ILE A 361 6.53 16.68 -16.64
C ILE A 361 8.05 16.78 -16.49
N GLU A 362 8.64 17.68 -17.26
CA GLU A 362 10.05 18.06 -17.14
C GLU A 362 10.15 19.56 -16.87
N LYS A 363 10.91 19.93 -15.84
CA LYS A 363 11.17 21.35 -15.50
C LYS A 363 9.88 22.19 -15.41
N TYR A 364 8.83 21.64 -14.79
CA TYR A 364 7.52 22.28 -14.57
C TYR A 364 6.64 22.44 -15.80
N VAL A 365 7.01 21.89 -16.96
CA VAL A 365 6.18 21.90 -18.17
C VAL A 365 6.00 20.48 -18.68
N ALA A 366 4.89 20.23 -19.37
CA ALA A 366 4.69 18.94 -20.02
C ALA A 366 5.61 18.81 -21.25
N VAL A 367 6.15 17.62 -21.45
CA VAL A 367 6.98 17.28 -22.62
C VAL A 367 6.57 15.92 -23.18
N VAL A 368 6.87 15.69 -24.45
CA VAL A 368 6.67 14.40 -25.12
C VAL A 368 7.90 13.52 -24.86
N ALA A 369 7.78 12.62 -23.88
CA ALA A 369 8.88 11.77 -23.43
C ALA A 369 9.04 10.49 -24.29
N ARG A 370 7.93 9.97 -24.85
CA ARG A 370 7.92 8.76 -25.69
C ARG A 370 7.11 8.97 -26.98
N PRO A 371 7.60 9.79 -27.93
CA PRO A 371 6.86 10.12 -29.14
C PRO A 371 6.44 8.87 -29.96
N GLU A 372 7.26 7.83 -29.97
CA GLU A 372 7.01 6.56 -30.65
C GLU A 372 5.83 5.75 -30.07
N ALA A 373 5.46 6.00 -28.81
CA ALA A 373 4.32 5.35 -28.15
C ALA A 373 3.01 6.13 -28.33
N CYS A 374 3.05 7.30 -28.98
CA CYS A 374 1.85 8.07 -29.25
C CYS A 374 0.96 7.36 -30.27
N CYS A 375 -0.34 7.40 -30.05
CA CYS A 375 -1.34 6.88 -31.00
C CYS A 375 -2.31 7.96 -31.46
N GLY A 376 -2.01 9.23 -31.18
CA GLY A 376 -2.79 10.38 -31.63
C GLY A 376 -4.12 10.59 -30.92
N LEU A 377 -4.31 10.01 -29.72
CA LEU A 377 -5.47 10.31 -28.87
C LEU A 377 -5.35 11.76 -28.34
N THR A 378 -6.43 12.52 -28.41
CA THR A 378 -6.49 13.94 -28.01
C THR A 378 -6.81 14.16 -26.53
N LEU A 379 -6.69 13.13 -25.69
CA LEU A 379 -7.03 13.20 -24.26
C LEU A 379 -6.21 14.23 -23.49
N CYS A 380 -4.94 14.34 -23.86
CA CYS A 380 -4.02 15.31 -23.28
C CYS A 380 -4.38 16.76 -23.65
N GLU A 381 -4.93 16.98 -24.84
CA GLU A 381 -5.41 18.27 -25.34
C GLU A 381 -6.72 18.65 -24.64
N GLN A 382 -7.68 17.72 -24.58
CA GLN A 382 -8.97 17.90 -23.88
C GLN A 382 -8.81 18.19 -22.37
N ARG A 383 -7.77 17.63 -21.74
CA ARG A 383 -7.48 17.85 -20.31
C ARG A 383 -6.60 19.06 -20.06
N CYS A 384 -6.10 19.73 -21.09
CA CYS A 384 -5.27 20.91 -20.91
C CYS A 384 -6.17 22.09 -20.49
N PRO A 385 -6.13 22.53 -19.21
CA PRO A 385 -7.11 23.48 -18.68
C PRO A 385 -7.01 24.88 -19.31
N ASN A 386 -5.86 25.19 -19.91
CA ASN A 386 -5.57 26.47 -20.53
C ASN A 386 -5.17 26.35 -22.01
N GLY A 387 -5.34 25.17 -22.62
CA GLY A 387 -5.05 24.96 -24.03
C GLY A 387 -3.58 25.02 -24.44
N SER A 388 -2.63 24.98 -23.49
CA SER A 388 -1.18 24.95 -23.77
C SER A 388 -0.69 23.70 -24.50
N LEU A 389 -1.55 22.70 -24.71
CA LEU A 389 -1.26 21.50 -25.46
C LEU A 389 -2.26 21.41 -26.61
N THR A 390 -1.76 21.28 -27.84
CA THR A 390 -2.55 21.05 -29.05
C THR A 390 -2.02 19.83 -29.81
N ILE A 391 -2.89 19.13 -30.53
CA ILE A 391 -2.49 18.01 -31.39
C ILE A 391 -2.54 18.49 -32.85
N GLU A 392 -1.40 18.89 -33.42
CA GLU A 392 -1.31 19.36 -34.80
C GLU A 392 -0.75 18.30 -35.75
N GLY A 393 -1.46 18.06 -36.86
CA GLY A 393 -0.96 17.32 -38.02
C GLY A 393 -0.97 15.78 -37.89
N GLY A 394 -1.34 15.13 -38.99
CA GLY A 394 -1.34 13.66 -39.15
C GLY A 394 -2.58 13.20 -39.93
N ALA A 395 -2.44 12.13 -40.71
CA ALA A 395 -3.60 11.51 -41.37
C ALA A 395 -4.69 11.25 -40.31
N PRO A 396 -5.99 11.37 -40.66
CA PRO A 396 -7.05 10.82 -39.81
C PRO A 396 -6.65 9.43 -39.36
N ILE A 397 -7.06 9.01 -38.15
CA ILE A 397 -7.10 7.56 -37.91
C ILE A 397 -8.00 7.03 -39.03
N ALA A 398 -7.39 6.40 -40.03
CA ALA A 398 -8.11 5.72 -41.09
C ALA A 398 -9.07 4.74 -40.41
N ASP A 399 -10.21 4.43 -41.01
CA ASP A 399 -11.20 3.57 -40.37
C ASP A 399 -11.93 4.26 -39.19
N ARG A 400 -12.34 5.55 -39.33
CA ARG A 400 -13.20 6.26 -38.35
C ARG A 400 -14.40 6.97 -38.98
N PRO A 401 -15.54 7.12 -38.26
CA PRO A 401 -16.64 7.97 -38.69
C PRO A 401 -16.23 9.44 -38.86
N ARG A 402 -16.82 10.14 -39.83
CA ARG A 402 -16.69 11.60 -39.94
C ARG A 402 -17.67 12.31 -39.00
N LEU A 403 -17.15 12.95 -37.95
CA LEU A 403 -17.94 13.61 -36.91
C LEU A 403 -17.58 15.09 -36.77
N GLY A 404 -18.54 15.91 -36.37
CA GLY A 404 -18.33 17.28 -35.87
C GLY A 404 -17.95 17.30 -34.39
N ASP A 405 -17.64 18.48 -33.87
CA ASP A 405 -17.25 18.70 -32.47
C ASP A 405 -18.36 18.35 -31.47
N ASP A 406 -19.61 18.37 -31.92
CA ASP A 406 -20.82 17.98 -31.19
C ASP A 406 -21.08 16.46 -31.20
N LEU A 407 -20.14 15.68 -31.75
CA LEU A 407 -20.28 14.24 -32.01
C LEU A 407 -21.40 13.89 -33.01
N GLY A 408 -21.92 14.89 -33.73
CA GLY A 408 -22.87 14.71 -34.82
C GLY A 408 -22.18 14.13 -36.05
N SER A 409 -22.87 13.24 -36.77
CA SER A 409 -22.41 12.72 -38.05
C SER A 409 -22.42 13.83 -39.09
N LEU A 410 -21.29 14.00 -39.79
CA LEU A 410 -21.20 14.90 -40.93
C LEU A 410 -21.87 14.35 -42.19
N ASP A 411 -22.25 13.07 -42.19
CA ASP A 411 -22.94 12.41 -43.29
C ASP A 411 -24.46 12.42 -43.10
N VAL A 412 -24.91 12.30 -41.85
CA VAL A 412 -26.33 12.13 -41.51
C VAL A 412 -26.69 13.11 -40.39
N PRO A 413 -27.16 14.33 -40.72
CA PRO A 413 -27.48 15.31 -39.69
C PRO A 413 -28.56 14.78 -38.73
N GLY A 414 -28.42 15.02 -37.43
CA GLY A 414 -29.29 14.48 -36.38
C GLY A 414 -28.97 13.05 -35.91
N LEU A 415 -28.00 12.38 -36.55
CA LEU A 415 -27.38 11.15 -36.05
C LEU A 415 -26.10 11.52 -35.29
N HIS A 416 -25.93 11.03 -34.07
CA HIS A 416 -24.71 11.24 -33.27
C HIS A 416 -24.01 9.91 -32.99
N LEU A 417 -22.71 9.96 -32.71
CA LEU A 417 -21.89 8.78 -32.41
C LEU A 417 -21.04 9.00 -31.16
N ALA A 418 -21.05 8.04 -30.24
CA ALA A 418 -20.30 8.15 -28.98
C ALA A 418 -19.63 6.83 -28.57
N GLY A 419 -18.63 6.91 -27.70
CA GLY A 419 -17.86 5.77 -27.21
C GLY A 419 -16.75 5.35 -28.17
N ASP A 420 -16.31 4.10 -28.04
CA ASP A 420 -15.10 3.60 -28.72
C ASP A 420 -15.14 3.81 -30.24
N VAL A 421 -16.31 3.82 -30.87
CA VAL A 421 -16.47 4.02 -32.32
C VAL A 421 -15.83 5.35 -32.80
N THR A 422 -15.79 6.36 -31.93
CA THR A 422 -15.15 7.66 -32.17
C THR A 422 -13.62 7.62 -32.17
N GLY A 423 -13.02 6.49 -31.78
CA GLY A 423 -11.56 6.29 -31.76
C GLY A 423 -10.88 6.49 -30.41
N LEU A 424 -11.64 6.67 -29.33
CA LEU A 424 -11.12 6.88 -27.98
C LEU A 424 -11.55 5.75 -27.02
N PRO A 425 -10.96 4.53 -27.09
CA PRO A 425 -11.43 3.38 -26.31
C PRO A 425 -11.01 3.47 -24.83
N LEU A 426 -11.77 4.24 -24.04
CA LEU A 426 -11.69 4.31 -22.57
C LEU A 426 -13.10 4.47 -22.00
N ILE A 427 -13.37 3.77 -20.89
CA ILE A 427 -14.68 3.81 -20.20
C ILE A 427 -15.05 5.25 -19.82
N LYS A 428 -14.11 6.02 -19.27
CA LYS A 428 -14.30 7.43 -18.95
C LYS A 428 -14.70 8.28 -20.15
N ASN A 429 -14.03 8.10 -21.29
CA ASN A 429 -14.35 8.87 -22.49
C ASN A 429 -15.72 8.50 -23.03
N ALA A 430 -16.05 7.22 -23.04
CA ALA A 430 -17.36 6.75 -23.45
C ALA A 430 -18.47 7.42 -22.62
N ILE A 431 -18.33 7.45 -21.29
CA ILE A 431 -19.27 8.14 -20.40
C ILE A 431 -19.38 9.62 -20.76
N HIS A 432 -18.25 10.34 -20.82
CA HIS A 432 -18.26 11.78 -21.10
C HIS A 432 -18.88 12.10 -22.46
N GLN A 433 -18.54 11.34 -23.50
CA GLN A 433 -19.10 11.49 -24.84
C GLN A 433 -20.60 11.20 -24.88
N GLY A 434 -21.05 10.17 -24.16
CA GLY A 434 -22.48 9.85 -24.05
C GLY A 434 -23.28 11.00 -23.44
N ALA A 435 -22.83 11.53 -22.30
CA ALA A 435 -23.45 12.70 -21.67
C ALA A 435 -23.38 13.96 -22.54
N HIS A 436 -22.25 14.19 -23.21
CA HIS A 436 -22.09 15.33 -24.11
C HIS A 436 -23.05 15.25 -25.29
N ALA A 437 -23.09 14.11 -25.99
CA ALA A 437 -23.98 13.90 -27.13
C ALA A 437 -25.46 14.09 -26.74
N ALA A 438 -25.90 13.54 -25.61
CA ALA A 438 -27.26 13.74 -25.11
C ALA A 438 -27.58 15.21 -24.80
N THR A 439 -26.60 15.98 -24.30
CA THR A 439 -26.78 17.41 -24.04
C THR A 439 -26.92 18.20 -25.35
N ARG A 440 -26.07 17.92 -26.34
CA ARG A 440 -26.14 18.54 -27.67
C ARG A 440 -27.45 18.22 -28.39
N ILE A 441 -27.88 16.97 -28.32
CA ILE A 441 -29.17 16.52 -28.85
C ILE A 441 -30.33 17.30 -28.20
N ALA A 442 -30.30 17.51 -26.88
CA ALA A 442 -31.33 18.30 -26.21
C ALA A 442 -31.33 19.77 -26.65
N GLU A 443 -30.16 20.39 -26.84
CA GLU A 443 -30.02 21.76 -27.34
C GLU A 443 -30.59 21.90 -28.76
N ASP A 444 -30.23 20.98 -29.66
CA ASP A 444 -30.71 20.93 -31.03
C ASP A 444 -32.23 20.70 -31.10
N LEU A 445 -32.77 19.78 -30.29
CA LEU A 445 -34.22 19.55 -30.21
C LEU A 445 -35.01 20.75 -29.71
N ARG A 446 -34.44 21.56 -28.79
CA ARG A 446 -35.06 22.82 -28.33
C ARG A 446 -35.10 23.85 -29.46
N GLN A 447 -34.06 23.94 -30.27
CA GLN A 447 -34.00 24.84 -31.44
C GLN A 447 -34.97 24.39 -32.54
N ALA A 448 -35.12 23.08 -32.75
CA ALA A 448 -36.01 22.51 -33.75
C ALA A 448 -37.51 22.60 -33.39
N GLY A 449 -37.86 23.09 -32.20
CA GLY A 449 -39.25 23.28 -31.75
C GLY A 449 -39.92 22.03 -31.16
N PRO A 450 -41.15 22.18 -30.64
CA PRO A 450 -41.89 21.11 -29.98
C PRO A 450 -42.28 19.97 -30.94
N ARG A 451 -42.53 18.79 -30.37
CA ARG A 451 -42.99 17.61 -31.11
C ARG A 451 -44.30 17.88 -31.84
N GLY A 452 -44.45 17.32 -33.05
CA GLY A 452 -45.73 17.23 -33.74
C GLY A 452 -46.72 16.36 -32.94
N ALA A 453 -48.03 16.60 -33.11
CA ALA A 453 -49.10 16.03 -32.28
C ALA A 453 -49.24 14.49 -32.30
N ASN A 454 -48.45 13.76 -33.10
CA ASN A 454 -48.50 12.30 -33.19
C ASN A 454 -47.54 11.68 -32.16
N GLY A 455 -48.06 11.37 -30.97
CA GLY A 455 -47.32 10.88 -29.79
C GLY A 455 -46.59 9.53 -29.88
N GLN A 456 -46.20 9.07 -31.09
CA GLN A 456 -45.43 7.84 -31.31
C GLN A 456 -43.94 8.08 -31.57
N GLU A 457 -43.50 9.33 -31.73
CA GLU A 457 -42.11 9.67 -32.01
C GLU A 457 -41.36 10.07 -30.72
N LEU A 458 -40.24 9.39 -30.42
CA LEU A 458 -39.34 9.71 -29.31
C LEU A 458 -38.44 10.91 -29.64
N ASP A 459 -37.89 11.59 -28.63
CA ASP A 459 -36.83 12.57 -28.86
C ASP A 459 -35.55 11.88 -29.34
N LEU A 460 -35.20 10.75 -28.70
CA LEU A 460 -33.92 10.09 -28.87
C LEU A 460 -34.04 8.56 -28.82
N ILE A 461 -33.44 7.87 -29.79
CA ILE A 461 -33.11 6.44 -29.66
C ILE A 461 -31.60 6.30 -29.45
N ILE A 462 -31.21 5.55 -28.42
CA ILE A 462 -29.81 5.26 -28.10
C ILE A 462 -29.52 3.80 -28.46
N VAL A 463 -28.55 3.54 -29.33
CA VAL A 463 -28.17 2.18 -29.72
C VAL A 463 -26.89 1.77 -29.01
N GLY A 464 -26.97 0.79 -28.13
CA GLY A 464 -25.91 0.25 -27.28
C GLY A 464 -26.08 0.66 -25.82
N ALA A 465 -26.10 -0.32 -24.90
CA ALA A 465 -26.15 -0.12 -23.44
C ALA A 465 -24.77 -0.33 -22.79
N GLY A 466 -23.70 0.11 -23.47
CA GLY A 466 -22.38 0.26 -22.88
C GLY A 466 -22.23 1.56 -22.05
N PRO A 467 -21.03 1.88 -21.54
CA PRO A 467 -20.82 3.08 -20.72
C PRO A 467 -21.28 4.40 -21.38
N ALA A 468 -21.07 4.55 -22.69
CA ALA A 468 -21.55 5.71 -23.44
C ALA A 468 -23.08 5.77 -23.49
N GLY A 469 -23.74 4.68 -23.85
CA GLY A 469 -25.19 4.64 -23.96
C GLY A 469 -25.91 4.79 -22.63
N ILE A 470 -25.40 4.15 -21.56
CA ILE A 470 -25.98 4.33 -20.21
C ILE A 470 -25.78 5.77 -19.74
N SER A 471 -24.61 6.37 -19.97
CA SER A 471 -24.38 7.78 -19.61
C SER A 471 -25.28 8.73 -20.38
N ALA A 472 -25.46 8.50 -21.69
CA ALA A 472 -26.39 9.24 -22.52
C ALA A 472 -27.84 9.09 -22.04
N ALA A 473 -28.26 7.88 -21.66
CA ALA A 473 -29.59 7.61 -21.11
C ALA A 473 -29.83 8.35 -19.77
N LEU A 474 -28.86 8.32 -18.87
CA LEU A 474 -28.92 9.06 -17.60
C LEU A 474 -29.06 10.57 -17.87
N ARG A 475 -28.26 11.11 -18.78
CA ARG A 475 -28.32 12.53 -19.14
C ARG A 475 -29.61 12.91 -19.87
N ALA A 476 -30.10 12.07 -20.77
CA ALA A 476 -31.36 12.27 -21.47
C ALA A 476 -32.54 12.32 -20.48
N LYS A 477 -32.55 11.43 -19.48
CA LYS A 477 -33.52 11.43 -18.38
C LYS A 477 -33.43 12.70 -17.53
N GLU A 478 -32.22 13.12 -17.16
CA GLU A 478 -31.99 14.37 -16.40
C GLU A 478 -32.53 15.60 -17.14
N LEU A 479 -32.42 15.61 -18.47
CA LEU A 479 -32.88 16.69 -19.34
C LEU A 479 -34.36 16.57 -19.75
N GLY A 480 -35.07 15.54 -19.28
CA GLY A 480 -36.50 15.34 -19.56
C GLY A 480 -36.81 14.89 -20.99
N LEU A 481 -35.84 14.33 -21.73
CA LEU A 481 -36.08 13.75 -23.04
C LEU A 481 -36.82 12.41 -22.92
N SER A 482 -37.72 12.11 -23.85
CA SER A 482 -38.22 10.74 -23.98
C SER A 482 -37.27 9.92 -24.85
N PHE A 483 -36.82 8.78 -24.36
CA PHE A 483 -35.87 7.94 -25.09
C PHE A 483 -36.07 6.45 -24.81
N GLU A 484 -35.48 5.64 -25.67
CA GLU A 484 -35.32 4.19 -25.47
C GLU A 484 -33.86 3.81 -25.78
N VAL A 485 -33.32 2.85 -25.05
CA VAL A 485 -31.99 2.28 -25.30
C VAL A 485 -32.14 0.88 -25.87
N ILE A 486 -31.49 0.61 -27.00
CA ILE A 486 -31.54 -0.69 -27.70
C ILE A 486 -30.19 -1.38 -27.52
N GLU A 487 -30.16 -2.58 -26.95
CA GLU A 487 -28.95 -3.35 -26.70
C GLU A 487 -29.07 -4.75 -27.30
N GLN A 488 -28.10 -5.13 -28.14
CA GLN A 488 -28.13 -6.41 -28.85
C GLN A 488 -27.87 -7.62 -27.95
N GLY A 489 -27.22 -7.43 -26.80
CA GLY A 489 -27.06 -8.45 -25.78
C GLY A 489 -27.61 -7.97 -24.45
N SER A 490 -26.78 -8.03 -23.40
CA SER A 490 -27.15 -7.55 -22.07
C SER A 490 -26.49 -6.22 -21.73
N VAL A 491 -27.00 -5.55 -20.68
CA VAL A 491 -26.45 -4.29 -20.18
C VAL A 491 -24.94 -4.40 -19.93
N ALA A 492 -24.17 -3.46 -20.49
CA ALA A 492 -22.71 -3.43 -20.40
C ALA A 492 -22.01 -4.71 -20.92
N GLN A 493 -22.57 -5.40 -21.92
CA GLN A 493 -22.01 -6.63 -22.53
C GLN A 493 -20.50 -6.53 -22.84
N SER A 494 -20.05 -5.39 -23.36
CA SER A 494 -18.62 -5.16 -23.64
C SER A 494 -17.75 -5.30 -22.39
N ILE A 495 -18.18 -4.75 -21.25
CA ILE A 495 -17.46 -4.90 -19.98
C ILE A 495 -17.59 -6.34 -19.49
N GLN A 496 -18.75 -6.98 -19.63
CA GLN A 496 -18.93 -8.38 -19.23
C GLN A 496 -17.94 -9.33 -19.93
N SER A 497 -17.60 -9.06 -21.19
CA SER A 497 -16.61 -9.83 -21.96
C SER A 497 -15.16 -9.68 -21.48
N PHE A 498 -14.86 -8.77 -20.55
CA PHE A 498 -13.51 -8.64 -20.01
C PHE A 498 -13.13 -9.89 -19.20
N PRO A 499 -11.81 -10.20 -19.08
CA PRO A 499 -11.35 -11.29 -18.25
C PRO A 499 -11.91 -11.21 -16.83
N ARG A 500 -12.29 -12.35 -16.25
CA ARG A 500 -12.73 -12.45 -14.85
C ARG A 500 -11.69 -11.86 -13.90
N GLY A 501 -12.14 -11.06 -12.93
CA GLY A 501 -11.25 -10.41 -11.96
C GLY A 501 -10.33 -9.35 -12.56
N LYS A 502 -10.57 -8.92 -13.82
CA LYS A 502 -9.81 -7.83 -14.43
C LYS A 502 -9.96 -6.57 -13.58
N LEU A 503 -8.83 -6.01 -13.17
CA LEU A 503 -8.79 -4.72 -12.48
C LEU A 503 -9.08 -3.59 -13.47
N VAL A 504 -10.06 -2.78 -13.13
CA VAL A 504 -10.42 -1.55 -13.82
C VAL A 504 -9.88 -0.39 -13.00
N PHE A 505 -8.80 0.20 -13.50
CA PHE A 505 -8.20 1.40 -12.91
C PHE A 505 -8.86 2.62 -13.53
N ASP A 506 -9.67 3.35 -12.77
CA ASP A 506 -10.12 4.68 -13.18
C ASP A 506 -10.19 5.61 -11.96
N GLN A 507 -9.94 6.90 -12.20
CA GLN A 507 -10.25 7.95 -11.22
C GLN A 507 -11.79 8.07 -11.07
N PRO A 508 -12.33 8.75 -10.03
CA PRO A 508 -13.78 8.90 -9.89
C PRO A 508 -14.43 9.33 -11.21
N LEU A 509 -15.44 8.56 -11.63
CA LEU A 509 -16.19 8.78 -12.85
C LEU A 509 -17.43 9.61 -12.51
N ASP A 510 -17.57 10.78 -13.11
CA ASP A 510 -18.76 11.60 -12.92
C ASP A 510 -19.90 11.04 -13.77
N LEU A 511 -20.98 10.58 -13.12
CA LEU A 511 -22.18 10.07 -13.78
C LEU A 511 -23.35 11.06 -13.62
N PRO A 512 -24.09 11.38 -14.70
CA PRO A 512 -25.31 12.17 -14.61
C PRO A 512 -26.32 11.55 -13.64
N MET A 513 -27.04 12.39 -12.89
CA MET A 513 -28.01 12.05 -11.82
C MET A 513 -27.48 11.25 -10.61
N THR A 514 -26.35 10.53 -10.75
CA THR A 514 -25.85 9.61 -9.72
C THR A 514 -24.68 10.19 -8.91
N GLY A 515 -23.98 11.19 -9.44
CA GLY A 515 -22.78 11.77 -8.83
C GLY A 515 -21.50 10.97 -9.15
N LYS A 516 -20.48 11.09 -8.29
CA LYS A 516 -19.18 10.41 -8.49
C LYS A 516 -19.28 8.91 -8.24
N LEU A 517 -19.09 8.11 -9.29
CA LEU A 517 -18.82 6.67 -9.18
C LEU A 517 -17.35 6.49 -8.78
N TRP A 518 -17.12 6.21 -7.49
CA TRP A 518 -15.79 5.89 -6.97
C TRP A 518 -15.41 4.45 -7.33
N LEU A 519 -14.39 4.30 -8.17
CA LEU A 519 -13.78 3.02 -8.55
C LEU A 519 -12.35 2.96 -8.01
N LYS A 520 -12.17 2.90 -6.69
CA LYS A 520 -10.84 2.70 -6.12
C LYS A 520 -10.43 1.25 -6.36
N GLU A 521 -9.60 1.01 -7.38
CA GLU A 521 -9.07 -0.31 -7.77
C GLU A 521 -10.13 -1.42 -7.82
N SER A 522 -11.21 -1.18 -8.57
CA SER A 522 -12.33 -2.12 -8.64
C SER A 522 -12.12 -3.23 -9.68
N THR A 523 -12.68 -4.39 -9.42
CA THR A 523 -12.78 -5.49 -10.38
C THR A 523 -13.88 -5.24 -11.42
N LYS A 524 -13.83 -5.94 -12.55
CA LYS A 524 -14.89 -5.99 -13.57
C LYS A 524 -16.26 -6.25 -12.93
N GLU A 525 -16.33 -7.22 -12.02
CA GLU A 525 -17.56 -7.67 -11.38
C GLU A 525 -18.17 -6.60 -10.47
N GLU A 526 -17.34 -5.86 -9.73
CA GLU A 526 -17.78 -4.71 -8.92
C GLU A 526 -18.31 -3.57 -9.81
N LEU A 527 -17.60 -3.26 -10.89
CA LEU A 527 -18.03 -2.25 -11.86
C LEU A 527 -19.39 -2.61 -12.48
N LEU A 528 -19.58 -3.85 -12.90
CA LEU A 528 -20.85 -4.34 -13.43
C LEU A 528 -21.96 -4.26 -12.39
N SER A 529 -21.69 -4.65 -11.15
CA SER A 529 -22.66 -4.56 -10.06
C SER A 529 -23.13 -3.12 -9.82
N HIS A 530 -22.22 -2.16 -9.91
CA HIS A 530 -22.56 -0.73 -9.83
C HIS A 530 -23.41 -0.27 -11.01
N TRP A 531 -23.03 -0.63 -12.25
CA TRP A 531 -23.84 -0.29 -13.44
C TRP A 531 -25.25 -0.86 -13.36
N LEU A 532 -25.39 -2.14 -13.02
CA LEU A 532 -26.70 -2.79 -12.89
C LEU A 532 -27.56 -2.16 -11.79
N ARG A 533 -26.94 -1.76 -10.67
CA ARG A 533 -27.63 -1.03 -9.59
C ARG A 533 -28.15 0.32 -10.08
N ILE A 534 -27.35 1.07 -10.85
CA ILE A 534 -27.74 2.37 -11.41
C ILE A 534 -28.89 2.21 -12.40
N VAL A 535 -28.76 1.27 -13.36
CA VAL A 535 -29.80 1.00 -14.36
C VAL A 535 -31.13 0.64 -13.70
N ARG A 536 -31.12 -0.21 -12.66
CA ARG A 536 -32.32 -0.58 -11.90
C ARG A 536 -32.89 0.57 -11.08
N LYS A 537 -32.04 1.30 -10.35
CA LYS A 537 -32.44 2.44 -9.51
C LYS A 537 -33.09 3.53 -10.37
N GLU A 538 -32.48 3.84 -11.51
CA GLU A 538 -32.94 4.88 -12.42
C GLU A 538 -34.00 4.40 -13.40
N ARG A 539 -34.38 3.12 -13.39
CA ARG A 539 -35.42 2.53 -14.27
C ARG A 539 -35.23 2.93 -15.73
N LEU A 540 -34.00 2.83 -16.24
CA LEU A 540 -33.71 3.20 -17.63
C LEU A 540 -34.43 2.26 -18.61
N PRO A 541 -35.10 2.77 -19.66
CA PRO A 541 -35.82 1.96 -20.64
C PRO A 541 -34.83 1.28 -21.61
N ILE A 542 -34.21 0.19 -21.16
CA ILE A 542 -33.24 -0.59 -21.94
C ILE A 542 -33.90 -1.86 -22.45
N LEU A 543 -34.01 -1.97 -23.77
CA LEU A 543 -34.46 -3.15 -24.48
C LEU A 543 -33.24 -4.02 -24.83
N GLN A 544 -33.02 -5.07 -24.05
CA GLN A 544 -31.95 -6.05 -24.24
C GLN A 544 -32.30 -7.07 -25.34
N ASP A 545 -31.30 -7.84 -25.76
CA ASP A 545 -31.40 -8.88 -26.79
C ASP A 545 -32.09 -8.41 -28.08
N THR A 546 -31.90 -7.14 -28.42
CA THR A 546 -32.51 -6.47 -29.57
C THR A 546 -31.45 -5.76 -30.38
N ARG A 547 -31.24 -6.22 -31.62
CA ARG A 547 -30.22 -5.71 -32.53
C ARG A 547 -30.79 -4.60 -33.41
N MET A 548 -30.02 -3.53 -33.60
CA MET A 548 -30.28 -2.53 -34.64
C MET A 548 -29.86 -3.08 -36.01
N VAL A 549 -30.77 -3.06 -36.97
CA VAL A 549 -30.55 -3.50 -38.35
C VAL A 549 -30.18 -2.31 -39.25
N SER A 550 -30.95 -1.23 -39.18
CA SER A 550 -30.74 -0.04 -40.02
C SER A 550 -31.30 1.23 -39.38
N VAL A 551 -30.79 2.37 -39.83
CA VAL A 551 -31.29 3.70 -39.46
C VAL A 551 -31.54 4.48 -40.75
N ALA A 552 -32.77 4.94 -40.96
CA ALA A 552 -33.15 5.74 -42.11
C ALA A 552 -33.81 7.05 -41.66
N ARG A 553 -33.66 8.12 -42.45
CA ARG A 553 -34.46 9.33 -42.24
C ARG A 553 -35.92 9.05 -42.60
N ALA A 554 -36.85 9.53 -41.79
CA ALA A 554 -38.26 9.53 -42.13
C ALA A 554 -38.48 10.44 -43.34
N ALA A 555 -39.19 9.95 -44.37
CA ALA A 555 -39.53 10.77 -45.53
C ALA A 555 -40.40 11.95 -45.08
N SER A 556 -39.99 13.17 -45.44
CA SER A 556 -40.85 14.34 -45.28
C SER A 556 -42.03 14.21 -46.26
N ALA A 557 -43.25 14.33 -45.75
CA ALA A 557 -44.41 14.49 -46.61
C ALA A 557 -44.23 15.78 -47.45
N GLY A 558 -43.87 15.64 -48.73
CA GLY A 558 -43.88 16.75 -49.69
C GLY A 558 -42.62 17.03 -50.53
N ALA A 559 -41.82 16.05 -50.95
CA ALA A 559 -40.83 16.28 -52.02
C ALA A 559 -41.04 15.30 -53.19
N PRO A 560 -41.13 15.77 -54.46
CA PRO A 560 -41.41 14.92 -55.61
C PRO A 560 -40.18 14.10 -56.03
N ALA A 561 -40.45 13.01 -56.74
CA ALA A 561 -39.50 12.01 -57.18
C ALA A 561 -38.43 12.55 -58.15
N VAL A 562 -37.20 12.08 -57.92
CA VAL A 562 -36.10 11.75 -58.84
C VAL A 562 -35.97 12.56 -60.14
N GLY A 563 -34.86 13.31 -60.26
CA GLY A 563 -34.24 13.63 -61.55
C GLY A 563 -33.81 15.09 -61.73
N ALA A 564 -32.72 15.54 -61.10
CA ALA A 564 -31.96 16.69 -61.57
C ALA A 564 -30.54 16.71 -60.96
N THR A 565 -29.54 16.81 -61.82
CA THR A 565 -28.12 16.93 -61.51
C THR A 565 -27.83 18.18 -60.68
N ALA A 566 -27.24 18.02 -59.49
CA ALA A 566 -26.89 19.13 -58.61
C ALA A 566 -25.61 19.85 -59.06
N GLY A 567 -25.76 21.11 -59.49
CA GLY A 567 -24.68 22.09 -59.62
C GLY A 567 -24.17 22.58 -58.27
N LYS A 568 -22.92 23.05 -58.28
CA LYS A 568 -22.18 23.59 -57.11
C LYS A 568 -22.77 24.92 -56.63
N GLY A 569 -22.92 25.05 -55.31
CA GLY A 569 -22.90 26.33 -54.60
C GLY A 569 -24.23 26.80 -54.01
N ALA A 570 -24.53 26.40 -52.77
CA ALA A 570 -25.39 27.14 -51.84
C ALA A 570 -25.09 26.69 -50.37
N PRO A 571 -25.18 27.59 -49.37
CA PRO A 571 -24.87 27.29 -47.98
C PRO A 571 -25.92 26.37 -47.34
N ALA A 572 -25.45 25.44 -46.51
CA ALA A 572 -26.23 24.40 -45.84
C ALA A 572 -26.97 24.96 -44.61
N GLU A 573 -27.99 25.79 -44.80
CA GLU A 573 -28.88 26.28 -43.72
C GLU A 573 -30.34 25.99 -44.05
N ALA A 574 -30.71 24.71 -43.99
CA ALA A 574 -32.06 24.17 -43.79
C ALA A 574 -31.94 22.67 -44.06
N HIS A 575 -32.24 21.78 -43.09
CA HIS A 575 -32.65 20.34 -43.24
C HIS A 575 -32.48 19.51 -41.94
N ALA A 576 -32.63 20.11 -40.75
CA ALA A 576 -32.50 19.42 -39.45
C ALA A 576 -33.84 18.92 -38.83
N THR A 577 -34.96 19.06 -39.54
CA THR A 577 -36.32 18.83 -38.99
C THR A 577 -36.91 17.44 -39.25
N ALA A 578 -36.28 16.59 -40.09
CA ALA A 578 -36.79 15.23 -40.35
C ALA A 578 -36.35 14.24 -39.26
N GLY A 579 -37.29 13.46 -38.73
CA GLY A 579 -37.03 12.37 -37.79
C GLY A 579 -36.39 11.14 -38.44
N PHE A 580 -36.23 10.08 -37.66
CA PHE A 580 -35.59 8.82 -38.02
C PHE A 580 -36.51 7.62 -37.77
N VAL A 581 -36.35 6.60 -38.60
CA VAL A 581 -36.89 5.26 -38.39
C VAL A 581 -35.72 4.31 -38.13
N VAL A 582 -35.73 3.68 -36.96
CA VAL A 582 -34.76 2.67 -36.52
C VAL A 582 -35.43 1.30 -36.61
N VAL A 583 -34.86 0.42 -37.43
CA VAL A 583 -35.34 -0.96 -37.57
C VAL A 583 -34.53 -1.85 -36.64
N THR A 584 -35.23 -2.65 -35.83
CA THR A 584 -34.60 -3.64 -34.95
C THR A 584 -35.12 -5.04 -35.21
N GLU A 585 -34.39 -6.04 -34.72
CA GLU A 585 -34.82 -7.44 -34.64
C GLU A 585 -34.33 -8.09 -33.33
N PRO A 586 -35.02 -9.12 -32.83
CA PRO A 586 -34.50 -9.93 -31.71
C PRO A 586 -33.14 -10.55 -32.06
N ARG A 587 -32.25 -10.67 -31.06
CA ARG A 587 -30.89 -11.19 -31.24
C ARG A 587 -30.86 -12.60 -31.85
N GLU A 588 -31.79 -13.46 -31.45
CA GLU A 588 -31.89 -14.84 -31.94
C GLU A 588 -32.58 -14.95 -33.31
N GLY A 589 -32.94 -13.82 -33.92
CA GLY A 589 -33.76 -13.76 -35.13
C GLY A 589 -35.24 -13.64 -34.80
N GLY A 590 -36.00 -12.99 -35.68
CA GLY A 590 -37.43 -12.76 -35.47
C GLY A 590 -37.99 -11.61 -36.32
N PRO A 591 -39.28 -11.26 -36.11
CA PRO A 591 -39.91 -10.18 -36.85
C PRO A 591 -39.23 -8.84 -36.55
N ARG A 592 -39.04 -8.03 -37.60
CA ARG A 592 -38.48 -6.69 -37.47
C ARG A 592 -39.51 -5.72 -36.90
N THR A 593 -39.04 -4.77 -36.11
CA THR A 593 -39.87 -3.71 -35.51
C THR A 593 -39.29 -2.34 -35.84
N GLU A 594 -40.15 -1.42 -36.26
CA GLU A 594 -39.80 -0.03 -36.53
C GLU A 594 -40.02 0.85 -35.30
N ARG A 595 -39.06 1.75 -35.04
CA ARG A 595 -39.15 2.77 -33.97
C ARG A 595 -38.86 4.15 -34.55
N LYS A 596 -39.63 5.16 -34.13
CA LYS A 596 -39.51 6.53 -34.62
C LYS A 596 -38.86 7.42 -33.57
N ALA A 597 -37.87 8.21 -33.96
CA ALA A 597 -37.26 9.20 -33.09
C ALA A 597 -36.73 10.41 -33.86
N ARG A 598 -36.75 11.59 -33.24
CA ARG A 598 -36.23 12.82 -33.84
C ARG A 598 -34.71 12.79 -34.01
N ARG A 599 -34.00 12.14 -33.09
CA ARG A 599 -32.54 11.97 -33.10
C ARG A 599 -32.15 10.53 -32.76
N VAL A 600 -30.98 10.12 -33.22
CA VAL A 600 -30.42 8.80 -32.94
C VAL A 600 -28.98 8.96 -32.45
N LEU A 601 -28.61 8.24 -31.39
CA LEU A 601 -27.24 8.16 -30.89
C LEU A 601 -26.73 6.72 -31.03
N LEU A 602 -25.67 6.51 -31.82
CA LEU A 602 -24.99 5.24 -31.93
C LEU A 602 -23.84 5.16 -30.91
N ALA A 603 -24.06 4.38 -29.85
CA ALA A 603 -23.12 4.09 -28.77
C ALA A 603 -22.65 2.62 -28.79
N ILE A 604 -22.46 2.08 -29.99
CA ILE A 604 -22.29 0.65 -30.30
C ILE A 604 -20.89 0.07 -30.03
N GLY A 605 -19.90 0.92 -29.70
CA GLY A 605 -18.54 0.50 -29.41
C GLY A 605 -17.80 -0.16 -30.60
N GLN A 606 -16.74 -0.91 -30.32
CA GLN A 606 -15.95 -1.64 -31.34
C GLN A 606 -15.69 -3.11 -30.99
N ARG A 607 -15.85 -3.52 -29.73
CA ARG A 607 -15.47 -4.87 -29.27
C ARG A 607 -16.22 -6.01 -29.95
N GLY A 608 -17.41 -5.75 -30.48
CA GLY A 608 -18.16 -6.73 -31.26
C GLY A 608 -17.50 -7.09 -32.60
N SER A 609 -16.56 -6.30 -33.09
CA SER A 609 -15.93 -6.50 -34.39
C SER A 609 -14.42 -6.71 -34.22
N PRO A 610 -13.97 -7.88 -33.73
CA PRO A 610 -12.55 -8.19 -33.66
C PRO A 610 -11.95 -8.28 -35.07
N ARG A 611 -10.67 -7.91 -35.20
CA ARG A 611 -9.90 -8.19 -36.41
C ARG A 611 -9.67 -9.70 -36.50
N ARG A 612 -9.94 -10.27 -37.67
CA ARG A 612 -9.79 -11.70 -37.97
C ARG A 612 -8.41 -11.99 -38.59
N LEU A 613 -8.02 -13.24 -38.59
CA LEU A 613 -6.85 -13.71 -39.35
C LEU A 613 -7.14 -13.54 -40.86
N PRO A 614 -6.13 -13.35 -41.71
CA PRO A 614 -6.31 -13.02 -43.13
C PRO A 614 -6.72 -14.23 -44.00
N PHE A 615 -7.19 -15.31 -43.40
CA PHE A 615 -7.61 -16.55 -44.04
C PHE A 615 -8.84 -17.12 -43.33
N GLU A 616 -9.63 -17.91 -44.05
CA GLU A 616 -10.79 -18.60 -43.52
C GLU A 616 -10.39 -19.73 -42.58
N LEU A 617 -11.15 -19.90 -41.50
CA LEU A 617 -10.91 -20.95 -40.52
C LEU A 617 -11.69 -22.21 -40.92
N PRO A 618 -11.04 -23.39 -40.97
CA PRO A 618 -11.75 -24.64 -41.11
C PRO A 618 -12.74 -24.87 -39.96
N ALA A 619 -13.91 -25.44 -40.26
CA ALA A 619 -14.96 -25.67 -39.27
C ALA A 619 -14.48 -26.56 -38.11
N GLU A 620 -13.54 -27.49 -38.36
CA GLU A 620 -12.99 -28.38 -37.34
C GLU A 620 -12.21 -27.64 -36.23
N VAL A 621 -11.65 -26.46 -36.54
CA VAL A 621 -10.79 -25.69 -35.61
C VAL A 621 -11.42 -24.40 -35.13
N GLU A 622 -12.47 -23.90 -35.79
CA GLU A 622 -13.12 -22.62 -35.45
C GLU A 622 -13.52 -22.54 -33.97
N GLY A 623 -14.05 -23.64 -33.40
CA GLY A 623 -14.45 -23.73 -32.00
C GLY A 623 -13.31 -23.61 -30.97
N ARG A 624 -12.03 -23.64 -31.43
CA ARG A 624 -10.82 -23.50 -30.60
C ARG A 624 -10.09 -22.16 -30.82
N VAL A 625 -10.68 -21.26 -31.62
CA VAL A 625 -10.15 -19.93 -31.90
C VAL A 625 -11.00 -18.88 -31.19
N TYR A 626 -10.36 -18.10 -30.31
CA TYR A 626 -11.02 -17.11 -29.46
C TYR A 626 -10.52 -15.69 -29.76
N TYR A 627 -11.42 -14.71 -29.75
CA TYR A 627 -11.07 -13.30 -29.99
C TYR A 627 -11.01 -12.45 -28.71
N HIS A 628 -11.21 -13.08 -27.56
CA HIS A 628 -11.12 -12.47 -26.23
C HIS A 628 -10.85 -13.57 -25.19
N LEU A 629 -10.21 -13.20 -24.08
CA LEU A 629 -10.05 -14.08 -22.93
C LEU A 629 -11.15 -13.79 -21.89
N ALA A 630 -12.08 -14.72 -21.69
CA ALA A 630 -13.14 -14.57 -20.69
C ALA A 630 -12.68 -14.97 -19.28
N ASP A 631 -12.05 -16.13 -19.11
CA ASP A 631 -11.48 -16.60 -17.85
C ASP A 631 -10.23 -17.43 -18.13
N ALA A 632 -9.07 -17.03 -17.60
CA ALA A 632 -7.83 -17.76 -17.78
C ALA A 632 -7.91 -19.19 -17.25
N ARG A 633 -8.70 -19.44 -16.20
CA ARG A 633 -8.84 -20.78 -15.59
C ARG A 633 -9.47 -21.80 -16.52
N SER A 634 -10.29 -21.35 -17.47
CA SER A 634 -10.91 -22.24 -18.48
C SER A 634 -9.91 -22.88 -19.44
N LEU A 635 -8.70 -22.32 -19.52
CA LEU A 635 -7.59 -22.81 -20.34
C LEU A 635 -6.43 -23.35 -19.50
N ALA A 636 -6.66 -23.64 -18.21
CA ALA A 636 -5.65 -24.25 -17.36
C ALA A 636 -5.25 -25.63 -17.90
N GLY A 637 -3.96 -25.95 -17.90
CA GLY A 637 -3.44 -27.21 -18.45
C GLY A 637 -3.30 -27.25 -19.97
N SER A 638 -3.71 -26.21 -20.69
CA SER A 638 -3.71 -26.18 -22.17
C SER A 638 -2.44 -25.54 -22.75
N ARG A 639 -2.11 -25.90 -24.00
CA ARG A 639 -1.14 -25.18 -24.84
C ARG A 639 -1.85 -24.06 -25.60
N VAL A 640 -1.55 -22.82 -25.24
CA VAL A 640 -2.27 -21.65 -25.73
C VAL A 640 -1.38 -20.79 -26.60
N LEU A 641 -1.78 -20.59 -27.85
CA LEU A 641 -1.13 -19.67 -28.79
C LEU A 641 -1.85 -18.32 -28.78
N ILE A 642 -1.14 -17.24 -28.50
CA ILE A 642 -1.68 -15.87 -28.51
C ILE A 642 -1.11 -15.13 -29.73
N VAL A 643 -1.99 -14.64 -30.59
CA VAL A 643 -1.63 -13.83 -31.76
C VAL A 643 -1.79 -12.35 -31.42
N GLY A 644 -0.67 -11.63 -31.41
CA GLY A 644 -0.62 -10.19 -31.13
C GLY A 644 0.14 -9.82 -29.86
N LEU A 645 0.48 -8.53 -29.74
CA LEU A 645 1.27 -7.98 -28.63
C LEU A 645 0.75 -6.61 -28.16
N GLY A 646 -0.56 -6.38 -28.30
CA GLY A 646 -1.22 -5.22 -27.68
C GLY A 646 -1.40 -5.38 -26.17
N ASP A 647 -1.89 -4.35 -25.48
CA ASP A 647 -2.11 -4.40 -24.03
C ASP A 647 -3.03 -5.57 -23.61
N VAL A 648 -4.09 -5.80 -24.38
CA VAL A 648 -5.02 -6.95 -24.17
C VAL A 648 -4.31 -8.29 -24.35
N ALA A 649 -3.45 -8.41 -25.36
CA ALA A 649 -2.70 -9.65 -25.60
C ALA A 649 -1.69 -9.93 -24.48
N MET A 650 -0.99 -8.89 -24.01
CA MET A 650 -0.05 -9.00 -22.89
C MET A 650 -0.76 -9.34 -21.58
N GLU A 651 -1.90 -8.70 -21.29
CA GLU A 651 -2.71 -9.04 -20.11
C GLU A 651 -3.20 -10.50 -20.16
N ALA A 652 -3.66 -10.98 -21.31
CA ALA A 652 -4.09 -12.36 -21.50
C ALA A 652 -2.92 -13.34 -21.29
N ALA A 653 -1.76 -13.05 -21.88
CA ALA A 653 -0.55 -13.86 -21.72
C ALA A 653 -0.14 -13.96 -20.24
N ILE A 654 -0.06 -12.82 -19.54
CA ILE A 654 0.27 -12.77 -18.10
C ILE A 654 -0.73 -13.58 -17.27
N ALA A 655 -2.03 -13.47 -17.56
CA ALA A 655 -3.07 -14.20 -16.83
C ALA A 655 -3.00 -15.73 -17.07
N LEU A 656 -2.75 -16.14 -18.31
CA LEU A 656 -2.63 -17.56 -18.70
C LEU A 656 -1.34 -18.17 -18.17
N SER A 657 -0.22 -17.46 -18.22
CA SER A 657 1.07 -17.95 -17.68
C SER A 657 1.10 -18.11 -16.16
N ARG A 658 0.06 -17.65 -15.46
CA ARG A 658 -0.14 -17.87 -14.01
C ARG A 658 -1.01 -19.10 -13.73
N GLN A 659 -1.66 -19.68 -14.73
CA GLN A 659 -2.45 -20.90 -14.57
C GLN A 659 -1.55 -22.13 -14.42
N PRO A 660 -1.97 -23.14 -13.66
CA PRO A 660 -1.20 -24.38 -13.50
C PRO A 660 -1.11 -25.12 -14.84
N ALA A 661 0.04 -25.75 -15.08
CA ALA A 661 0.32 -26.61 -16.24
C ALA A 661 -0.03 -26.00 -17.63
N THR A 662 -0.08 -24.67 -17.76
CA THR A 662 -0.48 -23.99 -18.99
C THR A 662 0.76 -23.53 -19.74
N ASP A 663 0.89 -23.95 -20.99
CA ASP A 663 1.97 -23.50 -21.87
C ASP A 663 1.46 -22.33 -22.73
N VAL A 664 2.20 -21.22 -22.76
CA VAL A 664 1.77 -19.99 -23.42
C VAL A 664 2.83 -19.56 -24.41
N THR A 665 2.45 -19.51 -25.68
CA THR A 665 3.28 -18.96 -26.76
C THR A 665 2.62 -17.71 -27.31
N VAL A 666 3.34 -16.59 -27.35
CA VAL A 666 2.88 -15.33 -27.92
C VAL A 666 3.63 -15.09 -29.23
N VAL A 667 2.90 -14.94 -30.33
CA VAL A 667 3.44 -14.60 -31.66
C VAL A 667 3.11 -13.17 -32.03
N TYR A 668 4.10 -12.47 -32.57
CA TYR A 668 3.94 -11.10 -33.02
C TYR A 668 4.78 -10.82 -34.27
N ARG A 669 4.11 -10.31 -35.31
CA ARG A 669 4.72 -9.98 -36.61
C ARG A 669 5.83 -8.92 -36.57
N GLY A 670 5.90 -8.11 -35.52
CA GLY A 670 6.92 -7.07 -35.41
C GLY A 670 8.18 -7.57 -34.70
N ALA A 671 9.28 -6.86 -34.90
CA ALA A 671 10.59 -7.17 -34.28
C ALA A 671 10.68 -6.89 -32.77
N GLY A 672 9.63 -6.34 -32.13
CA GLY A 672 9.68 -5.98 -30.72
C GLY A 672 8.42 -5.28 -30.22
N PHE A 673 8.43 -4.88 -28.95
CA PHE A 673 7.34 -4.13 -28.33
C PHE A 673 7.18 -2.75 -28.99
N ARG A 674 6.09 -2.54 -29.74
CA ARG A 674 5.78 -1.23 -30.35
C ARG A 674 4.82 -0.38 -29.52
N ARG A 675 4.00 -0.99 -28.67
CA ARG A 675 2.95 -0.31 -27.87
C ARG A 675 2.61 -1.11 -26.61
N GLY A 676 1.98 -0.44 -25.65
CA GLY A 676 1.42 -1.05 -24.44
C GLY A 676 1.96 -0.43 -23.15
N LYS A 677 1.32 -0.78 -22.02
CA LYS A 677 1.70 -0.21 -20.72
C LYS A 677 3.05 -0.74 -20.27
N THR A 678 3.87 0.13 -19.70
CA THR A 678 5.22 -0.20 -19.24
C THR A 678 5.21 -1.40 -18.28
N ARG A 679 4.28 -1.42 -17.31
CA ARG A 679 4.10 -2.53 -16.36
C ARG A 679 3.83 -3.89 -17.04
N ASN A 680 3.08 -3.89 -18.14
CA ASN A 680 2.71 -5.12 -18.85
C ASN A 680 3.90 -5.64 -19.66
N ILE A 681 4.64 -4.73 -20.31
CA ILE A 681 5.88 -5.06 -21.04
C ILE A 681 6.93 -5.64 -20.10
N GLU A 682 7.15 -5.01 -18.95
CA GLU A 682 8.10 -5.46 -17.93
C GLU A 682 7.73 -6.83 -17.36
N GLU A 683 6.47 -7.04 -17.00
CA GLU A 683 5.99 -8.32 -16.49
C GLU A 683 6.10 -9.44 -17.53
N LEU A 684 5.76 -9.17 -18.79
CA LEU A 684 5.89 -10.14 -19.87
C LEU A 684 7.36 -10.54 -20.10
N ARG A 685 8.28 -9.57 -20.07
CA ARG A 685 9.74 -9.83 -20.14
C ARG A 685 10.21 -10.68 -18.98
N ARG A 686 9.75 -10.39 -17.76
CA ARG A 686 10.08 -11.16 -16.56
C ARG A 686 9.60 -12.61 -16.66
N LEU A 687 8.36 -12.82 -17.12
CA LEU A 687 7.79 -14.16 -17.31
C LEU A 687 8.51 -14.94 -18.42
N ALA A 688 8.86 -14.29 -19.53
CA ALA A 688 9.65 -14.90 -20.59
C ALA A 688 11.06 -15.29 -20.10
N ALA A 689 11.74 -14.42 -19.36
CA ALA A 689 13.05 -14.72 -18.76
C ALA A 689 12.98 -15.88 -17.75
N ALA A 690 11.85 -16.03 -17.06
CA ALA A 690 11.58 -17.15 -16.16
C ALA A 690 11.08 -18.42 -16.89
N SER A 691 11.09 -18.45 -18.23
CA SER A 691 10.56 -19.55 -19.05
C SER A 691 9.11 -19.93 -18.72
N ARG A 692 8.29 -18.96 -18.28
CA ARG A 692 6.86 -19.13 -17.99
C ARG A 692 5.97 -18.91 -19.22
N LEU A 693 6.54 -18.38 -20.29
CA LEU A 693 5.93 -18.20 -21.61
C LEU A 693 7.02 -18.03 -22.67
N SER A 694 6.66 -18.26 -23.93
CA SER A 694 7.52 -18.03 -25.09
C SER A 694 7.08 -16.78 -25.86
N LEU A 695 8.02 -15.92 -26.22
CA LEU A 695 7.79 -14.75 -27.07
C LEU A 695 8.48 -14.95 -28.42
N LEU A 696 7.69 -14.93 -29.49
CA LEU A 696 8.15 -15.11 -30.86
C LEU A 696 7.88 -13.82 -31.64
N PHE A 697 8.95 -13.07 -31.91
CA PHE A 697 8.91 -11.88 -32.75
C PHE A 697 9.07 -12.25 -34.22
N GLU A 698 8.73 -11.30 -35.10
CA GLU A 698 8.81 -11.48 -36.56
C GLU A 698 8.15 -12.79 -37.01
N THR A 699 7.06 -13.15 -36.35
CA THR A 699 6.35 -14.42 -36.57
C THR A 699 4.86 -14.13 -36.78
N ASP A 700 4.34 -14.64 -37.90
CA ASP A 700 2.91 -14.61 -38.24
C ASP A 700 2.31 -16.02 -38.20
N VAL A 701 0.99 -16.10 -38.00
CA VAL A 701 0.23 -17.35 -38.20
C VAL A 701 -0.27 -17.33 -39.64
N SER A 702 0.12 -18.32 -40.44
CA SER A 702 -0.26 -18.41 -41.85
C SER A 702 -1.38 -19.43 -42.13
N ALA A 703 -1.58 -20.40 -41.23
CA ALA A 703 -2.66 -21.38 -41.30
C ALA A 703 -2.98 -21.96 -39.92
N LEU A 704 -4.22 -22.43 -39.74
CA LEU A 704 -4.67 -23.23 -38.62
C LEU A 704 -5.39 -24.45 -39.17
N ALA A 705 -5.02 -25.66 -38.72
CA ALA A 705 -5.62 -26.90 -39.17
C ALA A 705 -5.66 -27.94 -38.05
N ALA A 706 -6.56 -28.92 -38.17
CA ALA A 706 -6.48 -30.13 -37.37
C ALA A 706 -5.49 -31.10 -38.03
N ASP A 707 -4.62 -31.71 -37.23
CA ASP A 707 -3.79 -32.81 -37.69
C ASP A 707 -4.63 -34.10 -37.88
N PRO A 708 -4.07 -35.18 -38.46
CA PRO A 708 -4.80 -36.45 -38.63
C PRO A 708 -5.35 -37.05 -37.33
N GLY A 709 -4.84 -36.65 -36.16
CA GLY A 709 -5.32 -37.06 -34.84
C GLY A 709 -6.35 -36.10 -34.23
N GLY A 710 -6.75 -35.03 -34.93
CA GLY A 710 -7.69 -34.02 -34.45
C GLY A 710 -7.09 -32.97 -33.51
N ALA A 711 -5.77 -32.92 -33.37
CA ALA A 711 -5.08 -31.90 -32.59
C ALA A 711 -4.91 -30.61 -33.41
N LEU A 712 -5.06 -29.46 -32.77
CA LEU A 712 -4.93 -28.18 -33.44
C LEU A 712 -3.45 -27.84 -33.67
N VAL A 713 -3.10 -27.49 -34.90
CA VAL A 713 -1.75 -27.12 -35.30
C VAL A 713 -1.79 -25.76 -36.00
N ALA A 714 -0.96 -24.85 -35.51
CA ALA A 714 -0.73 -23.55 -36.14
C ALA A 714 0.55 -23.58 -36.98
N THR A 715 0.48 -23.06 -38.20
CA THR A 715 1.67 -22.84 -39.02
C THR A 715 2.21 -21.45 -38.71
N LEU A 716 3.40 -21.41 -38.09
CA LEU A 716 4.10 -20.18 -37.73
C LEU A 716 5.12 -19.86 -38.82
N ALA A 717 4.96 -18.72 -39.48
CA ALA A 717 5.88 -18.22 -40.51
C ALA A 717 6.79 -17.14 -39.94
N SER A 718 8.11 -17.33 -40.06
CA SER A 718 9.13 -16.36 -39.68
C SER A 718 10.21 -16.25 -40.77
N PRO A 719 11.14 -15.27 -40.72
CA PRO A 719 12.25 -15.16 -41.67
C PRO A 719 13.12 -16.42 -41.78
N SER A 720 13.16 -17.24 -40.72
CA SER A 720 13.86 -18.53 -40.67
C SER A 720 13.10 -19.71 -41.30
N GLY A 721 11.91 -19.48 -41.84
CA GLY A 721 11.05 -20.50 -42.45
C GLY A 721 9.72 -20.69 -41.72
N ALA A 722 8.89 -21.59 -42.24
CA ALA A 722 7.62 -21.97 -41.62
C ALA A 722 7.79 -23.22 -40.75
N ARG A 723 7.13 -23.25 -39.59
CA ARG A 723 7.12 -24.41 -38.69
C ARG A 723 5.74 -24.69 -38.14
N ALA A 724 5.44 -25.98 -37.95
CA ALA A 724 4.24 -26.41 -37.26
C ALA A 724 4.37 -26.19 -35.74
N HIS A 725 3.30 -25.70 -35.12
CA HIS A 725 3.21 -25.46 -33.68
C HIS A 725 1.92 -26.05 -33.13
N PRO A 726 2.00 -27.20 -32.44
CA PRO A 726 0.84 -27.82 -31.79
C PRO A 726 0.30 -26.93 -30.67
N CYS A 727 -1.01 -26.72 -30.65
CA CYS A 727 -1.70 -25.98 -29.59
C CYS A 727 -3.11 -26.54 -29.36
N ASP A 728 -3.72 -26.18 -28.25
CA ASP A 728 -5.08 -26.64 -27.89
C ASP A 728 -6.09 -25.50 -28.07
N ALA A 729 -5.64 -24.24 -27.93
CA ALA A 729 -6.44 -23.04 -28.12
C ALA A 729 -5.61 -21.90 -28.76
N VAL A 730 -6.25 -21.09 -29.59
CA VAL A 730 -5.66 -19.89 -30.20
C VAL A 730 -6.43 -18.64 -29.78
N LEU A 731 -5.75 -17.65 -29.19
CA LEU A 731 -6.32 -16.34 -28.91
C LEU A 731 -5.84 -15.30 -29.93
N VAL A 732 -6.74 -14.83 -30.79
CA VAL A 732 -6.49 -13.80 -31.80
C VAL A 732 -6.77 -12.41 -31.19
N LEU A 733 -5.72 -11.78 -30.65
CA LEU A 733 -5.79 -10.52 -29.89
C LEU A 733 -5.09 -9.36 -30.62
N ILE A 734 -5.40 -9.23 -31.92
CA ILE A 734 -4.81 -8.25 -32.84
C ILE A 734 -5.58 -6.91 -32.92
N GLY A 735 -6.63 -6.75 -32.11
CA GLY A 735 -7.44 -5.53 -31.99
C GLY A 735 -8.83 -5.66 -32.61
N SER A 736 -9.56 -4.55 -32.68
CA SER A 736 -10.92 -4.47 -33.22
C SER A 736 -11.02 -3.39 -34.29
N ILE A 737 -12.08 -3.44 -35.09
CA ILE A 737 -12.48 -2.42 -36.06
C ILE A 737 -13.84 -1.83 -35.65
N PRO A 738 -14.21 -0.63 -36.14
CA PRO A 738 -15.58 -0.18 -36.04
C PRO A 738 -16.54 -1.17 -36.75
N PRO A 739 -17.78 -1.32 -36.27
CA PRO A 739 -18.79 -2.16 -36.91
C PRO A 739 -19.31 -1.48 -38.19
N TRP A 740 -18.51 -1.48 -39.25
CA TRP A 740 -18.81 -0.71 -40.46
C TRP A 740 -20.04 -1.16 -41.22
N SER A 741 -20.43 -2.42 -41.13
CA SER A 741 -21.71 -2.89 -41.68
C SER A 741 -22.88 -2.13 -41.05
N ALA A 742 -22.92 -2.03 -39.72
CA ALA A 742 -23.94 -1.27 -38.99
C ALA A 742 -23.84 0.24 -39.23
N LEU A 743 -22.62 0.80 -39.28
CA LEU A 743 -22.41 2.23 -39.55
C LEU A 743 -22.86 2.62 -40.97
N ARG A 744 -22.53 1.80 -41.98
CA ARG A 744 -22.98 2.01 -43.37
C ARG A 744 -24.50 1.85 -43.49
N ALA A 745 -25.09 0.89 -42.79
CA ALA A 745 -26.55 0.74 -42.69
C ALA A 745 -27.25 1.93 -42.01
N ALA A 746 -26.50 2.80 -41.33
CA ALA A 746 -26.95 4.08 -40.78
C ALA A 746 -26.52 5.29 -41.62
N GLY A 747 -25.93 5.09 -42.80
CA GLY A 747 -25.49 6.15 -43.72
C GLY A 747 -24.14 6.81 -43.38
N VAL A 748 -23.41 6.32 -42.37
CA VAL A 748 -22.14 6.89 -41.91
C VAL A 748 -20.98 6.42 -42.80
N ARG A 749 -20.11 7.34 -43.21
CA ARG A 749 -18.94 7.05 -44.04
C ARG A 749 -17.62 7.12 -43.26
N PRO A 750 -16.62 6.33 -43.65
CA PRO A 750 -15.29 6.44 -43.07
C PRO A 750 -14.55 7.69 -43.53
N THR A 751 -13.60 8.14 -42.72
CA THR A 751 -12.61 9.19 -43.04
C THR A 751 -11.66 8.79 -44.18
N ALA A 752 -11.42 7.48 -44.34
CA ALA A 752 -10.69 6.85 -45.44
C ALA A 752 -11.11 5.38 -45.55
N GLU A 753 -11.14 4.81 -46.76
CA GLU A 753 -11.55 3.40 -46.98
C GLU A 753 -10.76 2.44 -46.08
N PRO A 754 -11.43 1.50 -45.38
CA PRO A 754 -10.76 0.53 -44.53
C PRO A 754 -9.78 -0.32 -45.35
N SER A 755 -8.58 -0.56 -44.81
CA SER A 755 -7.56 -1.38 -45.48
C SER A 755 -7.84 -2.88 -45.47
N ASP A 756 -9.02 -3.31 -45.02
CA ASP A 756 -9.33 -4.71 -44.72
C ASP A 756 -10.61 -5.16 -45.44
N ARG A 757 -10.53 -6.30 -46.13
CA ARG A 757 -11.58 -6.85 -47.02
C ARG A 757 -12.68 -7.58 -46.24
N SER A 758 -13.19 -7.01 -45.16
CA SER A 758 -14.42 -7.53 -44.56
C SER A 758 -15.58 -7.21 -45.51
N GLU A 759 -16.02 -8.21 -46.29
CA GLU A 759 -17.20 -8.13 -47.14
C GLU A 759 -18.47 -7.87 -46.31
N LEU A 760 -19.55 -7.49 -47.01
CA LEU A 760 -20.83 -7.02 -46.50
C LEU A 760 -21.64 -8.02 -45.64
N GLY A 761 -21.09 -9.17 -45.25
CA GLY A 761 -21.81 -10.28 -44.61
C GLY A 761 -21.52 -10.58 -43.13
N ASP A 762 -20.35 -10.24 -42.57
CA ASP A 762 -19.90 -10.96 -41.37
C ASP A 762 -20.06 -10.21 -40.05
N VAL A 763 -21.11 -10.56 -39.30
CA VAL A 763 -21.20 -10.30 -37.85
C VAL A 763 -21.16 -11.61 -37.08
N GLN A 764 -20.02 -11.80 -36.40
CA GLN A 764 -19.78 -12.60 -35.20
C GLN A 764 -20.19 -14.08 -35.19
N GLY A 765 -19.17 -14.95 -35.27
CA GLY A 765 -19.26 -16.30 -34.71
C GLY A 765 -19.38 -16.21 -33.18
N THR A 766 -20.30 -16.98 -32.63
CA THR A 766 -20.48 -17.21 -31.20
C THR A 766 -19.21 -17.81 -30.59
N THR A 767 -18.76 -17.30 -29.44
CA THR A 767 -17.96 -18.14 -28.54
C THR A 767 -18.83 -19.34 -28.16
N PRO A 768 -18.40 -20.60 -28.38
CA PRO A 768 -19.13 -21.72 -27.82
C PRO A 768 -19.20 -21.57 -26.30
N ALA A 769 -20.36 -21.85 -25.72
CA ALA A 769 -20.55 -21.82 -24.28
C ALA A 769 -19.50 -22.71 -23.60
N VAL A 770 -18.92 -22.21 -22.51
CA VAL A 770 -18.07 -23.02 -21.62
C VAL A 770 -18.87 -24.26 -21.23
N PRO A 771 -18.36 -25.49 -21.42
CA PRO A 771 -19.08 -26.66 -20.94
C PRO A 771 -19.29 -26.51 -19.43
N ALA A 772 -20.54 -26.65 -19.01
CA ALA A 772 -20.91 -26.69 -17.59
C ALA A 772 -20.13 -27.83 -16.90
N PRO A 773 -19.81 -27.68 -15.60
CA PRO A 773 -18.79 -28.47 -14.90
C PRO A 773 -19.00 -29.98 -14.93
#